data_AF-A0A2A6M7R7-F1
#
_entry.id   AF-A0A2A6M7R7-F1
#
_cell.length_a   1.000
_cell.length_b   1.000
_cell.length_c   1.000
_cell.angle_alpha   90.00
_cell.angle_beta   90.00
_cell.angle_gamma   90.00
#
_symmetry.space_group_name_H-M   'P 1'
#
loop_
_entity.id
_entity.type
_entity.pdbx_description
1 polymer ?
#
loop_
_entity_poly.entity_id
_entity_poly.type
_entity_poly.pdbx_seq_one_letter_code
_entity_poly.pdbx_strand_id
1 'polypeptide(L)'
;MRRVYLLMATIGFLVCVAVTAVFIRMDVFGRLLADRVLANAAMPTEKEMPPTSGQIPFSSADIQIIGGRGEGLSCSLPRLLADLAFPQKEGREAIGLQMRQACATHDYCYRHGAATYGYTQADCDFLLQEHAFRLCYFIERREPGSDMEAKQSKCIRDARLVTLGVRAGGSDSFRPLNPDVDALSEGLENKAGLDGRASTYFEFDPYPVRSLSYAVYRIADAPHGHQGLKALYKFSMRPSGMFVSVATVSKDAKFGALELHVKLPGDPSYIVNAPIVVATTHRGNKEDWFVWWQRRGLSETGGRILAIAPRRATKEDWNCLYLAGMTNAMLGNSDPCGARSTIAIVEVGDAGRPDDGGFSQIVAAHGAQPVPDTLHLMALQTNSCLGNGANTPCFRDILISTAVRRKHQPQEPLRVTDQLAKETPGQKQEEDYVYRNYVSAPLVFQSPLERDPLMTWARRDKDYESKAFVRRIGIARKTARPKNDIGRSRGSVWLADIQENDEPLFALGRTGERQSLVAIRKSDYTGMGRVEIRQWRLPGLRDDDSGEAPLIAANTAACQPKFEGTWLARPPIVVSVGSDEAVVLLSRIVAAKEENGGYGLELATLKIGTNGRCNESLFSGPMIPSVTLIPNATKDDHNRPQPLLKQKRLELLRQTPTLVDDLEGDNTLEVIFPGAGSPPTASMIARVSKDGVFVPEQVVAESMIQK
;
A
#
# COMPACT_ATOMS: atom_id res chain seq x y z
N MET A 1 -59.95 -21.74 -18.76
CA MET A 1 -58.79 -21.92 -17.85
C MET A 1 -57.60 -22.62 -18.50
N ARG A 2 -57.73 -23.80 -19.12
CA ARG A 2 -56.60 -24.55 -19.72
C ARG A 2 -55.79 -23.77 -20.78
N ARG A 3 -56.45 -22.96 -21.63
CA ARG A 3 -55.79 -22.10 -22.63
C ARG A 3 -55.00 -20.93 -22.02
N VAL A 4 -55.43 -20.39 -20.89
CA VAL A 4 -54.74 -19.29 -20.19
C VAL A 4 -53.49 -19.81 -19.48
N TYR A 5 -53.58 -20.99 -18.86
CA TYR A 5 -52.41 -21.67 -18.29
C TYR A 5 -51.35 -22.03 -19.33
N LEU A 6 -51.76 -22.52 -20.50
CA LEU A 6 -50.84 -22.80 -21.61
C LEU A 6 -50.16 -21.52 -22.10
N LEU A 7 -50.89 -20.40 -22.21
CA LEU A 7 -50.34 -19.12 -22.64
C LEU A 7 -49.32 -18.56 -21.64
N MET A 8 -49.63 -18.60 -20.34
CA MET A 8 -48.71 -18.17 -19.28
C MET A 8 -47.48 -19.08 -19.17
N ALA A 9 -47.65 -20.40 -19.37
CA ALA A 9 -46.53 -21.34 -19.42
C ALA A 9 -45.62 -21.10 -20.64
N THR A 10 -46.19 -20.79 -21.81
CA THR A 10 -45.39 -20.44 -23.00
C THR A 10 -44.67 -19.09 -22.85
N ILE A 11 -45.31 -18.10 -22.21
CA ILE A 11 -44.66 -16.81 -21.91
C ILE A 11 -43.53 -17.03 -20.89
N GLY A 12 -43.79 -17.79 -19.81
CA GLY A 12 -42.75 -18.14 -18.83
C GLY A 12 -41.59 -18.91 -19.46
N PHE A 13 -41.86 -19.86 -20.35
CA PHE A 13 -40.84 -20.60 -21.09
C PHE A 13 -40.06 -19.69 -22.05
N LEU A 14 -40.73 -18.80 -22.79
CA LEU A 14 -40.05 -17.83 -23.67
C LEU A 14 -39.21 -16.81 -22.89
N VAL A 15 -39.68 -16.37 -21.72
CA VAL A 15 -38.88 -15.52 -20.81
C VAL A 15 -37.68 -16.30 -20.31
N CYS A 16 -37.85 -17.56 -19.85
CA CYS A 16 -36.72 -18.40 -19.46
C CYS A 16 -35.74 -18.63 -20.62
N VAL A 17 -36.20 -18.91 -21.84
CA VAL A 17 -35.33 -19.09 -23.01
C VAL A 17 -34.63 -17.79 -23.40
N ALA A 18 -35.32 -16.64 -23.33
CA ALA A 18 -34.72 -15.34 -23.59
C ALA A 18 -33.69 -14.98 -22.52
N VAL A 19 -33.99 -15.22 -21.25
CA VAL A 19 -33.08 -15.04 -20.12
C VAL A 19 -31.87 -15.98 -20.26
N THR A 20 -32.07 -17.26 -20.56
CA THR A 20 -30.99 -18.24 -20.79
C THR A 20 -30.17 -17.89 -22.04
N ALA A 21 -30.79 -17.40 -23.11
CA ALA A 21 -30.08 -16.94 -24.32
C ALA A 21 -29.28 -15.65 -24.07
N VAL A 22 -29.82 -14.73 -23.26
CA VAL A 22 -29.11 -13.54 -22.77
C VAL A 22 -27.93 -13.98 -21.90
N PHE A 23 -28.13 -14.89 -20.94
CA PHE A 23 -27.07 -15.44 -20.10
C PHE A 23 -25.97 -16.16 -20.91
N ILE A 24 -26.35 -16.99 -21.89
CA ILE A 24 -25.40 -17.69 -22.78
C ILE A 24 -24.64 -16.70 -23.69
N ARG A 25 -25.25 -15.56 -24.06
CA ARG A 25 -24.63 -14.55 -24.94
C ARG A 25 -24.16 -13.28 -24.23
N MET A 26 -24.10 -13.26 -22.89
CA MET A 26 -23.59 -12.12 -22.12
C MET A 26 -22.15 -11.77 -22.50
N ASP A 27 -21.31 -12.76 -22.85
CA ASP A 27 -19.95 -12.52 -23.33
C ASP A 27 -19.93 -11.72 -24.67
N VAL A 28 -20.89 -11.98 -25.56
CA VAL A 28 -21.00 -11.29 -26.87
C VAL A 28 -21.61 -9.89 -26.69
N PHE A 29 -22.69 -9.79 -25.92
CA PHE A 29 -23.37 -8.51 -25.67
C PHE A 29 -22.54 -7.57 -24.79
N GLY A 30 -21.89 -8.09 -23.75
CA GLY A 30 -20.99 -7.35 -22.87
C GLY A 30 -19.79 -6.79 -23.62
N ARG A 31 -19.19 -7.56 -24.53
CA ARG A 31 -18.12 -7.07 -25.43
C ARG A 31 -18.59 -5.96 -26.37
N LEU A 32 -19.75 -6.13 -27.01
CA LEU A 32 -20.35 -5.11 -27.90
C LEU A 32 -20.71 -3.81 -27.18
N LEU A 33 -21.26 -3.90 -25.96
CA LEU A 33 -21.56 -2.75 -25.11
C LEU A 33 -20.27 -2.06 -24.62
N ALA A 34 -19.28 -2.83 -24.16
CA ALA A 34 -18.02 -2.29 -23.68
C ALA A 34 -17.27 -1.55 -24.79
N ASP A 35 -17.21 -2.11 -25.99
CA ASP A 35 -16.58 -1.47 -27.14
C ASP A 35 -17.30 -0.20 -27.60
N ARG A 36 -18.62 -0.11 -27.43
CA ARG A 36 -19.42 1.06 -27.82
C ARG A 36 -19.42 2.18 -26.77
N VAL A 37 -19.47 1.82 -25.49
CA VAL A 37 -19.49 2.78 -24.36
C VAL A 37 -18.10 3.33 -24.07
N LEU A 38 -17.04 2.51 -24.24
CA LEU A 38 -15.65 2.89 -24.02
C LEU A 38 -14.87 3.09 -25.33
N ALA A 39 -15.58 3.27 -26.46
CA ALA A 39 -14.99 3.48 -27.79
C ALA A 39 -13.98 4.64 -27.81
N ASN A 40 -14.31 5.73 -27.09
CA ASN A 40 -13.53 6.97 -27.05
C ASN A 40 -12.56 7.03 -25.87
N ALA A 41 -12.41 5.95 -25.11
CA ALA A 41 -11.45 5.91 -24.03
C ALA A 41 -10.04 5.93 -24.63
N ALA A 42 -9.34 7.06 -24.49
CA ALA A 42 -8.00 7.24 -25.01
C ALA A 42 -7.07 6.18 -24.41
N MET A 43 -6.35 5.46 -25.26
CA MET A 43 -5.25 4.60 -24.83
C MET A 43 -4.15 5.51 -24.28
N PRO A 44 -3.66 5.29 -23.05
CA PRO A 44 -2.40 5.88 -22.64
C PRO A 44 -1.32 5.41 -23.63
N THR A 45 -0.63 6.33 -24.29
CA THR A 45 0.51 6.03 -25.18
C THR A 45 1.77 5.65 -24.38
N GLU A 46 1.59 5.27 -23.12
CA GLU A 46 2.61 5.32 -22.09
C GLU A 46 3.37 4.00 -22.00
N LYS A 47 4.71 4.10 -21.92
CA LYS A 47 5.62 2.96 -21.79
C LYS A 47 5.86 2.63 -20.32
N GLU A 48 4.83 2.66 -19.48
CA GLU A 48 4.97 2.48 -18.04
C GLU A 48 3.91 1.52 -17.49
N MET A 49 4.36 0.49 -16.78
CA MET A 49 3.48 -0.36 -15.99
C MET A 49 2.80 0.47 -14.89
N PRO A 50 1.53 0.17 -14.54
CA PRO A 50 0.90 0.85 -13.42
C PRO A 50 1.74 0.71 -12.13
N PRO A 51 1.64 1.65 -11.19
CA PRO A 51 2.29 1.52 -9.89
C PRO A 51 1.67 0.35 -9.10
N THR A 52 2.44 -0.29 -8.22
CA THR A 52 1.90 -1.26 -7.27
C THR A 52 1.30 -0.51 -6.09
N SER A 53 -0.01 -0.64 -5.88
CA SER A 53 -0.66 -0.15 -4.68
C SER A 53 -0.27 -0.99 -3.47
N GLY A 54 -0.15 -0.36 -2.32
CA GLY A 54 0.21 -1.06 -1.10
C GLY A 54 0.64 -0.11 0.00
N GLN A 55 1.04 -0.67 1.13
CA GLN A 55 1.41 0.08 2.32
C GLN A 55 2.50 1.12 2.05
N ILE A 56 2.30 2.32 2.60
CA ILE A 56 3.34 3.34 2.73
C ILE A 56 3.60 3.53 4.23
N PRO A 57 4.72 3.00 4.77
CA PRO A 57 5.03 3.12 6.19
C PRO A 57 5.17 4.58 6.63
N PHE A 58 4.68 4.88 7.82
CA PHE A 58 4.73 6.23 8.39
C PHE A 58 6.01 6.50 9.20
N SER A 59 6.84 5.50 9.46
CA SER A 59 8.09 5.61 10.25
C SER A 59 9.23 4.81 9.61
N SER A 60 10.46 5.08 10.03
CA SER A 60 11.64 4.26 9.71
C SER A 60 11.74 2.95 10.51
N ALA A 61 10.87 2.76 11.52
CA ALA A 61 10.72 1.50 12.23
C ALA A 61 10.22 0.37 11.29
N ASP A 62 10.41 -0.89 11.70
CA ASP A 62 9.89 -2.04 10.94
C ASP A 62 8.38 -2.21 11.18
N ILE A 63 7.62 -1.42 10.42
CA ILE A 63 6.17 -1.34 10.49
C ILE A 63 5.58 -1.78 9.14
N GLN A 64 4.54 -2.59 9.21
CA GLN A 64 3.72 -2.96 8.07
C GLN A 64 2.24 -2.67 8.36
N ILE A 65 1.50 -2.16 7.37
CA ILE A 65 0.08 -1.81 7.47
C ILE A 65 -0.69 -2.72 6.51
N ILE A 66 -1.62 -3.50 7.05
CA ILE A 66 -2.39 -4.47 6.27
C ILE A 66 -3.66 -3.78 5.76
N GLY A 67 -3.64 -3.33 4.50
CA GLY A 67 -4.81 -2.75 3.85
C GLY A 67 -5.88 -3.79 3.48
N GLY A 68 -6.97 -3.34 2.86
CA GLY A 68 -8.00 -4.24 2.31
C GLY A 68 -9.01 -4.76 3.34
N ARG A 69 -8.88 -4.39 4.62
CA ARG A 69 -9.86 -4.70 5.68
C ARG A 69 -10.06 -6.20 5.98
N GLY A 70 -9.05 -7.02 5.69
CA GLY A 70 -9.13 -8.48 5.80
C GLY A 70 -10.11 -9.12 4.81
N GLU A 71 -10.61 -8.36 3.85
CA GLU A 71 -11.31 -8.83 2.67
C GLU A 71 -10.23 -8.96 1.58
N GLY A 72 -10.18 -10.07 0.86
CA GLY A 72 -9.21 -10.27 -0.22
C GLY A 72 -9.08 -9.10 -1.18
N LEU A 73 -7.92 -8.96 -1.81
CA LEU A 73 -7.75 -8.05 -2.94
C LEU A 73 -8.09 -8.79 -4.23
N SER A 74 -9.27 -8.52 -4.75
CA SER A 74 -9.79 -9.04 -6.02
C SER A 74 -10.26 -7.87 -6.91
N CYS A 75 -11.05 -8.11 -7.96
CA CYS A 75 -11.57 -7.04 -8.82
C CYS A 75 -12.90 -6.44 -8.30
N SER A 76 -13.14 -6.39 -6.99
CA SER A 76 -14.40 -5.91 -6.37
C SER A 76 -15.68 -6.55 -6.94
N LEU A 77 -15.58 -7.78 -7.46
CA LEU A 77 -16.69 -8.54 -8.04
C LEU A 77 -16.94 -9.80 -7.20
N PRO A 78 -18.19 -10.09 -6.83
CA PRO A 78 -18.56 -11.38 -6.27
C PRO A 78 -18.09 -12.52 -7.20
N ARG A 79 -17.59 -13.63 -6.63
CA ARG A 79 -16.97 -14.73 -7.40
C ARG A 79 -17.82 -15.19 -8.59
N LEU A 80 -19.12 -15.37 -8.40
CA LEU A 80 -20.05 -15.77 -9.47
C LEU A 80 -20.09 -14.74 -10.60
N LEU A 81 -20.10 -13.45 -10.27
CA LEU A 81 -20.08 -12.36 -11.25
C LEU A 81 -18.70 -12.21 -11.90
N ALA A 82 -17.61 -12.50 -11.18
CA ALA A 82 -16.27 -12.53 -11.74
C ALA A 82 -16.12 -13.65 -12.78
N ASP A 83 -16.61 -14.85 -12.50
CA ASP A 83 -16.59 -16.00 -13.44
C ASP A 83 -17.42 -15.71 -14.71
N LEU A 84 -18.55 -15.00 -14.54
CA LEU A 84 -19.42 -14.55 -15.64
C LEU A 84 -18.80 -13.39 -16.44
N ALA A 85 -18.13 -12.45 -15.78
CA ALA A 85 -17.50 -11.29 -16.41
C ALA A 85 -16.16 -11.64 -17.08
N PHE A 86 -15.47 -12.70 -16.63
CA PHE A 86 -14.14 -13.10 -17.09
C PHE A 86 -14.08 -14.57 -17.54
N PRO A 87 -14.83 -14.95 -18.59
CA PRO A 87 -14.82 -16.34 -19.05
C PRO A 87 -13.43 -16.77 -19.51
N GLN A 88 -12.86 -17.79 -18.88
CA GLN A 88 -11.61 -18.41 -19.32
C GLN A 88 -11.80 -19.10 -20.68
N LYS A 89 -10.87 -18.86 -21.61
CA LYS A 89 -10.81 -19.58 -22.90
C LYS A 89 -9.63 -20.55 -22.86
N GLU A 90 -9.80 -21.74 -23.43
CA GLU A 90 -8.75 -22.76 -23.54
C GLU A 90 -7.45 -22.18 -24.12
N GLY A 91 -6.32 -22.48 -23.48
CA GLY A 91 -4.99 -22.00 -23.89
C GLY A 91 -4.68 -20.53 -23.55
N ARG A 92 -5.47 -19.88 -22.67
CA ARG A 92 -5.22 -18.49 -22.23
C ARG A 92 -5.21 -18.37 -20.72
N GLU A 93 -4.37 -17.47 -20.23
CA GLU A 93 -4.39 -17.03 -18.83
C GLU A 93 -5.68 -16.28 -18.50
N ALA A 94 -6.16 -16.39 -17.27
CA ALA A 94 -7.38 -15.71 -16.82
C ALA A 94 -7.24 -14.18 -16.86
N ILE A 95 -8.31 -13.47 -17.25
CA ILE A 95 -8.32 -12.00 -17.29
C ILE A 95 -8.03 -11.42 -15.90
N GLY A 96 -8.57 -12.02 -14.84
CA GLY A 96 -8.30 -11.61 -13.45
C GLY A 96 -6.81 -11.70 -13.07
N LEU A 97 -6.09 -12.70 -13.58
CA LEU A 97 -4.65 -12.83 -13.38
C LEU A 97 -3.86 -11.74 -14.13
N GLN A 98 -4.27 -11.44 -15.38
CA GLN A 98 -3.64 -10.41 -16.21
C GLN A 98 -3.87 -9.00 -15.67
N MET A 99 -5.04 -8.75 -15.09
CA MET A 99 -5.46 -7.43 -14.59
C MET A 99 -5.30 -7.27 -13.08
N ARG A 100 -4.67 -8.25 -12.40
CA ARG A 100 -4.60 -8.36 -10.94
C ARG A 100 -4.14 -7.07 -10.26
N GLN A 101 -3.09 -6.44 -10.79
CA GLN A 101 -2.54 -5.21 -10.22
C GLN A 101 -3.53 -4.03 -10.30
N ALA A 102 -4.24 -3.89 -11.42
CA ALA A 102 -5.27 -2.87 -11.60
C ALA A 102 -6.45 -3.13 -10.65
N CYS A 103 -6.86 -4.39 -10.52
CA CYS A 103 -7.92 -4.81 -9.62
C CYS A 103 -7.59 -4.56 -8.14
N ALA A 104 -6.40 -4.94 -7.67
CA ALA A 104 -5.99 -4.67 -6.30
C ALA A 104 -5.95 -3.17 -5.96
N THR A 105 -5.50 -2.35 -6.92
CA THR A 105 -5.54 -0.87 -6.79
C THR A 105 -6.96 -0.37 -6.63
N HIS A 106 -7.89 -0.90 -7.44
CA HIS A 106 -9.30 -0.55 -7.41
C HIS A 106 -9.96 -0.95 -6.09
N ASP A 107 -9.68 -2.15 -5.58
CA ASP A 107 -10.15 -2.61 -4.26
C ASP A 107 -9.70 -1.69 -3.12
N TYR A 108 -8.41 -1.31 -3.12
CA TYR A 108 -7.92 -0.32 -2.15
C TYR A 108 -8.64 1.02 -2.31
N CYS A 109 -8.86 1.49 -3.53
CA CYS A 109 -9.56 2.73 -3.80
C CYS A 109 -11.01 2.70 -3.30
N TYR A 110 -11.75 1.62 -3.56
CA TYR A 110 -13.12 1.43 -3.11
C TYR A 110 -13.25 1.38 -1.59
N ARG A 111 -12.26 0.82 -0.89
CA ARG A 111 -12.30 0.68 0.57
C ARG A 111 -11.72 1.89 1.31
N HIS A 112 -10.73 2.56 0.74
CA HIS A 112 -9.90 3.54 1.45
C HIS A 112 -9.78 4.90 0.76
N GLY A 113 -10.07 4.99 -0.53
CA GLY A 113 -9.86 6.19 -1.34
C GLY A 113 -10.66 7.39 -0.87
N ALA A 114 -11.91 7.20 -0.47
CA ALA A 114 -12.77 8.29 0.02
C ALA A 114 -12.27 8.88 1.34
N ALA A 115 -11.86 8.03 2.30
CA ALA A 115 -11.35 8.50 3.59
C ALA A 115 -9.94 9.10 3.50
N THR A 116 -9.09 8.57 2.62
CA THR A 116 -7.67 8.95 2.56
C THR A 116 -7.42 10.11 1.60
N TYR A 117 -8.00 10.05 0.40
CA TYR A 117 -7.70 10.97 -0.71
C TYR A 117 -8.91 11.79 -1.18
N GLY A 118 -10.10 11.52 -0.64
CA GLY A 118 -11.34 12.15 -1.09
C GLY A 118 -11.85 11.63 -2.44
N TYR A 119 -11.44 10.42 -2.83
CA TYR A 119 -11.85 9.81 -4.10
C TYR A 119 -13.33 9.46 -4.13
N THR A 120 -13.95 9.73 -5.27
CA THR A 120 -15.28 9.24 -5.61
C THR A 120 -15.20 7.86 -6.25
N GLN A 121 -16.35 7.17 -6.36
CA GLN A 121 -16.43 5.92 -7.10
C GLN A 121 -15.93 6.10 -8.56
N ALA A 122 -16.31 7.21 -9.20
CA ALA A 122 -15.89 7.51 -10.56
C ALA A 122 -14.36 7.64 -10.68
N ASP A 123 -13.70 8.28 -9.72
CA ASP A 123 -12.23 8.38 -9.70
C ASP A 123 -11.59 7.00 -9.65
N CYS A 124 -12.09 6.11 -8.80
CA CYS A 124 -11.62 4.73 -8.71
C CYS A 124 -11.84 3.95 -10.02
N ASP A 125 -13.01 4.09 -10.63
CA ASP A 125 -13.34 3.41 -11.89
C ASP A 125 -12.53 3.93 -13.08
N PHE A 126 -12.13 5.21 -13.07
CA PHE A 126 -11.18 5.76 -14.04
C PHE A 126 -9.76 5.23 -13.82
N LEU A 127 -9.31 5.13 -12.56
CA LEU A 127 -8.01 4.54 -12.22
C LEU A 127 -7.92 3.08 -12.66
N LEU A 128 -8.97 2.28 -12.44
CA LEU A 128 -9.04 0.89 -12.91
C LEU A 128 -8.86 0.82 -14.43
N GLN A 129 -9.62 1.63 -15.17
CA GLN A 129 -9.56 1.66 -16.63
C GLN A 129 -8.16 2.05 -17.14
N GLU A 130 -7.57 3.09 -16.55
CA GLU A 130 -6.23 3.58 -16.89
C GLU A 130 -5.16 2.52 -16.62
N HIS A 131 -5.19 1.87 -15.45
CA HIS A 131 -4.24 0.83 -15.08
C HIS A 131 -4.40 -0.44 -15.92
N ALA A 132 -5.64 -0.85 -16.23
CA ALA A 132 -5.90 -2.00 -17.09
C ALA A 132 -5.40 -1.77 -18.52
N PHE A 133 -5.59 -0.56 -19.08
CA PHE A 133 -5.05 -0.21 -20.39
C PHE A 133 -3.52 -0.17 -20.41
N ARG A 134 -2.88 0.39 -19.38
CA ARG A 134 -1.41 0.34 -19.24
C ARG A 134 -0.90 -1.10 -19.23
N LEU A 135 -1.56 -2.03 -18.53
CA LEU A 135 -1.16 -3.45 -18.50
C LEU A 135 -1.22 -4.09 -19.89
N CYS A 136 -2.26 -3.79 -20.69
CA CYS A 136 -2.41 -4.36 -22.02
C CYS A 136 -1.23 -4.08 -22.95
N TYR A 137 -0.65 -2.89 -22.87
CA TYR A 137 0.54 -2.53 -23.64
C TYR A 137 1.71 -3.50 -23.40
N PHE A 138 1.89 -3.99 -22.17
CA PHE A 138 2.96 -4.93 -21.83
C PHE A 138 2.58 -6.38 -22.14
N ILE A 139 1.30 -6.74 -22.01
CA ILE A 139 0.80 -8.07 -22.34
C ILE A 139 0.97 -8.36 -23.84
N GLU A 140 0.56 -7.43 -24.70
CA GLU A 140 0.48 -7.67 -26.14
C GLU A 140 1.83 -7.69 -26.84
N ARG A 141 2.84 -7.00 -26.29
CA ARG A 141 4.23 -7.05 -26.76
C ARG A 141 4.91 -8.41 -26.57
N ARG A 142 4.30 -9.34 -25.80
CA ARG A 142 4.85 -10.68 -25.56
C ARG A 142 4.56 -11.66 -26.71
N GLU A 143 3.47 -11.52 -27.45
CA GLU A 143 3.05 -12.53 -28.43
C GLU A 143 3.79 -12.36 -29.79
N PRO A 144 4.59 -13.34 -30.26
CA PRO A 144 5.22 -13.27 -31.59
C PRO A 144 4.18 -13.31 -32.72
N GLY A 145 4.43 -12.60 -33.83
CA GLY A 145 3.56 -12.59 -35.04
C GLY A 145 3.07 -11.21 -35.45
N SER A 146 3.05 -10.96 -36.77
CA SER A 146 3.02 -9.66 -37.45
C SER A 146 1.66 -8.94 -37.54
N ASP A 147 0.84 -8.98 -36.50
CA ASP A 147 -0.39 -8.17 -36.46
C ASP A 147 -0.60 -7.55 -35.08
N MET A 148 0.19 -6.51 -34.81
CA MET A 148 0.10 -5.71 -33.59
C MET A 148 -1.25 -5.01 -33.48
N GLU A 149 -1.89 -4.62 -34.58
CA GLU A 149 -3.21 -3.97 -34.57
C GLU A 149 -4.32 -4.94 -34.14
N ALA A 150 -4.35 -6.15 -34.69
CA ALA A 150 -5.33 -7.17 -34.29
C ALA A 150 -5.14 -7.63 -32.83
N LYS A 151 -3.89 -7.73 -32.35
CA LYS A 151 -3.58 -8.07 -30.95
C LYS A 151 -3.95 -6.93 -30.00
N GLN A 152 -3.60 -5.69 -30.35
CA GLN A 152 -3.91 -4.47 -29.58
C GLN A 152 -5.41 -4.28 -29.39
N SER A 153 -6.23 -4.72 -30.34
CA SER A 153 -7.67 -4.68 -30.21
C SER A 153 -8.24 -5.63 -29.12
N LYS A 154 -7.50 -6.69 -28.74
CA LYS A 154 -8.04 -7.80 -27.96
C LYS A 154 -7.83 -7.64 -26.45
N CYS A 155 -6.63 -7.32 -25.95
CA CYS A 155 -6.48 -7.09 -24.50
C CYS A 155 -7.28 -5.85 -24.08
N ILE A 156 -7.27 -4.81 -24.92
CA ILE A 156 -8.05 -3.60 -24.68
C ILE A 156 -9.54 -3.92 -24.54
N ARG A 157 -10.08 -4.82 -25.37
CA ARG A 157 -11.47 -5.27 -25.22
C ARG A 157 -11.70 -6.01 -23.90
N ASP A 158 -10.75 -6.83 -23.45
CA ASP A 158 -10.85 -7.53 -22.16
C ASP A 158 -10.74 -6.52 -20.99
N ALA A 159 -9.87 -5.52 -21.07
CA ALA A 159 -9.77 -4.42 -20.09
C ALA A 159 -11.05 -3.55 -20.05
N ARG A 160 -11.67 -3.29 -21.21
CA ARG A 160 -12.98 -2.64 -21.29
C ARG A 160 -14.08 -3.47 -20.63
N LEU A 161 -14.04 -4.80 -20.82
CA LEU A 161 -14.99 -5.73 -20.18
C LEU A 161 -14.84 -5.73 -18.66
N VAL A 162 -13.61 -5.75 -18.12
CA VAL A 162 -13.33 -5.58 -16.69
C VAL A 162 -13.93 -4.28 -16.17
N THR A 163 -13.60 -3.17 -16.82
CA THR A 163 -14.09 -1.84 -16.42
C THR A 163 -15.61 -1.79 -16.43
N LEU A 164 -16.26 -2.34 -17.46
CA LEU A 164 -17.72 -2.35 -17.57
C LEU A 164 -18.36 -3.26 -16.52
N GLY A 165 -17.82 -4.46 -16.30
CA GLY A 165 -18.30 -5.41 -15.31
C GLY A 165 -18.27 -4.82 -13.90
N VAL A 166 -17.18 -4.13 -13.55
CA VAL A 166 -17.04 -3.44 -12.27
C VAL A 166 -18.00 -2.26 -12.14
N ARG A 167 -18.17 -1.44 -13.20
CA ARG A 167 -19.13 -0.33 -13.18
C ARG A 167 -20.59 -0.79 -13.06
N ALA A 168 -20.92 -1.95 -13.63
CA ALA A 168 -22.27 -2.49 -13.65
C ALA A 168 -22.63 -3.34 -12.43
N GLY A 169 -21.67 -4.07 -11.85
CA GLY A 169 -21.92 -5.03 -10.77
C GLY A 169 -21.02 -4.88 -9.54
N GLY A 170 -20.11 -3.92 -9.54
CA GLY A 170 -19.19 -3.65 -8.43
C GLY A 170 -19.54 -2.40 -7.61
N SER A 171 -20.54 -1.59 -8.00
CA SER A 171 -20.90 -0.35 -7.31
C SER A 171 -21.11 -0.52 -5.80
N ASP A 172 -21.65 -1.66 -5.39
CA ASP A 172 -22.04 -1.94 -4.00
C ASP A 172 -20.82 -2.24 -3.11
N SER A 173 -19.66 -2.46 -3.74
CA SER A 173 -18.37 -2.64 -3.07
C SER A 173 -17.71 -1.31 -2.70
N PHE A 174 -18.11 -0.19 -3.32
CA PHE A 174 -17.58 1.14 -2.98
C PHE A 174 -18.04 1.55 -1.58
N ARG A 175 -17.10 2.03 -0.76
CA ARG A 175 -17.36 2.49 0.60
C ARG A 175 -17.27 4.01 0.64
N PRO A 176 -18.40 4.74 0.72
CA PRO A 176 -18.35 6.19 0.90
C PRO A 176 -17.86 6.56 2.31
N LEU A 177 -17.48 7.83 2.50
CA LEU A 177 -17.14 8.33 3.83
C LEU A 177 -18.37 8.43 4.75
N ASN A 178 -19.50 8.86 4.18
CA ASN A 178 -20.80 8.95 4.83
C ASN A 178 -21.76 7.90 4.25
N PRO A 179 -22.11 6.85 5.02
CA PRO A 179 -22.94 5.74 4.55
C PRO A 179 -24.44 6.06 4.50
N ASP A 180 -24.87 7.25 4.93
CA ASP A 180 -26.28 7.71 4.80
C ASP A 180 -26.65 8.06 3.34
N VAL A 181 -25.69 8.00 2.42
CA VAL A 181 -25.95 8.03 0.99
C VAL A 181 -26.37 6.63 0.58
N ASP A 182 -27.60 6.49 0.04
CA ASP A 182 -28.21 5.27 -0.51
C ASP A 182 -27.38 4.64 -1.65
N ALA A 183 -26.13 4.27 -1.40
CA ALA A 183 -25.42 3.32 -2.22
C ALA A 183 -26.08 1.98 -1.95
N LEU A 184 -26.53 1.34 -3.04
CA LEU A 184 -27.12 0.00 -3.30
C LEU A 184 -26.64 -1.20 -2.43
N SER A 185 -26.32 -0.97 -1.16
CA SER A 185 -25.69 -1.86 -0.19
C SER A 185 -26.72 -2.73 0.55
N GLU A 186 -27.89 -2.96 -0.06
CA GLU A 186 -28.94 -3.80 0.51
C GLU A 186 -28.42 -5.24 0.62
N GLY A 187 -28.28 -5.74 1.86
CA GLY A 187 -27.98 -7.16 2.13
C GLY A 187 -26.83 -7.45 3.11
N LEU A 188 -25.96 -6.48 3.41
CA LEU A 188 -24.89 -6.62 4.45
C LEU A 188 -25.24 -5.94 5.77
N GLU A 189 -26.52 -5.57 5.92
CA GLU A 189 -26.93 -4.41 6.68
C GLU A 189 -26.89 -4.56 8.20
N ASN A 190 -26.94 -5.78 8.73
CA ASN A 190 -27.21 -5.98 10.16
C ASN A 190 -26.05 -6.56 10.98
N LYS A 191 -24.86 -6.78 10.40
CA LYS A 191 -23.84 -7.63 11.06
C LYS A 191 -22.42 -7.06 11.20
N ALA A 192 -21.96 -6.16 10.32
CA ALA A 192 -20.52 -5.84 10.22
C ALA A 192 -19.99 -4.68 11.10
N GLY A 193 -20.75 -4.20 12.09
CA GLY A 193 -20.37 -3.06 12.93
C GLY A 193 -20.35 -1.70 12.20
N LEU A 194 -20.09 -0.61 12.94
CA LEU A 194 -20.17 0.78 12.47
C LEU A 194 -19.21 1.13 11.32
N ASP A 195 -18.09 0.42 11.22
CA ASP A 195 -17.09 0.65 10.18
C ASP A 195 -17.30 -0.20 8.94
N GLY A 196 -18.11 -1.27 9.00
CA GLY A 196 -18.34 -2.22 7.91
C GLY A 196 -18.68 -1.58 6.55
N ARG A 197 -19.41 -0.45 6.59
CA ARG A 197 -19.97 0.22 5.40
C ARG A 197 -19.21 1.45 4.91
N ALA A 198 -18.24 1.94 5.67
CA ALA A 198 -17.61 3.23 5.39
C ALA A 198 -16.13 3.09 5.03
N SER A 199 -15.63 4.08 4.29
CA SER A 199 -14.21 4.16 3.98
C SER A 199 -13.39 4.38 5.25
N THR A 200 -12.22 3.75 5.33
CA THR A 200 -11.25 3.93 6.42
C THR A 200 -9.90 4.34 5.88
N TYR A 201 -9.15 5.13 6.64
CA TYR A 201 -7.84 5.62 6.22
C TYR A 201 -6.85 4.48 5.94
N PHE A 202 -6.24 4.48 4.76
CA PHE A 202 -5.10 3.64 4.37
C PHE A 202 -4.38 4.31 3.20
N GLU A 203 -3.10 4.64 3.38
CA GLU A 203 -2.28 5.19 2.31
C GLU A 203 -1.82 4.05 1.37
N PHE A 204 -2.31 4.07 0.13
CA PHE A 204 -2.05 3.01 -0.87
C PHE A 204 -1.61 3.54 -2.23
N ASP A 205 -1.99 4.77 -2.57
CA ASP A 205 -1.73 5.39 -3.86
C ASP A 205 -0.43 6.20 -3.78
N PRO A 206 0.64 5.80 -4.49
CA PRO A 206 1.88 6.55 -4.52
C PRO A 206 1.76 7.86 -5.32
N TYR A 207 0.73 8.04 -6.16
CA TYR A 207 0.50 9.23 -6.98
C TYR A 207 -0.97 9.66 -6.92
N PRO A 208 -1.42 10.25 -5.80
CA PRO A 208 -2.81 10.59 -5.62
C PRO A 208 -3.23 11.86 -6.39
N VAL A 209 -2.88 11.96 -7.67
CA VAL A 209 -3.03 13.13 -8.56
C VAL A 209 -4.47 13.57 -8.78
N ARG A 210 -5.45 12.67 -8.56
CA ARG A 210 -6.88 12.98 -8.62
C ARG A 210 -7.38 13.68 -7.35
N SER A 211 -6.58 13.73 -6.29
CA SER A 211 -6.95 14.35 -5.03
C SER A 211 -6.74 15.86 -5.10
N LEU A 212 -7.76 16.63 -4.72
CA LEU A 212 -7.61 18.09 -4.56
C LEU A 212 -6.72 18.45 -3.37
N SER A 213 -6.79 17.63 -2.32
CA SER A 213 -5.94 17.73 -1.15
C SER A 213 -6.10 16.48 -0.29
N TYR A 214 -5.01 16.06 0.36
CA TYR A 214 -5.03 14.96 1.31
C TYR A 214 -4.00 15.20 2.42
N ALA A 215 -4.09 14.43 3.50
CA ALA A 215 -3.13 14.52 4.60
C ALA A 215 -2.48 13.15 4.84
N VAL A 216 -1.16 13.19 5.03
CA VAL A 216 -0.39 12.03 5.46
C VAL A 216 0.37 12.35 6.73
N TYR A 217 0.62 11.31 7.52
CA TYR A 217 1.24 11.43 8.81
C TYR A 217 2.51 10.60 8.84
N ARG A 218 3.58 11.17 9.41
CA ARG A 218 4.88 10.52 9.58
C ARG A 218 5.40 10.70 10.99
N ILE A 219 6.12 9.70 11.47
CA ILE A 219 6.90 9.77 12.71
C ILE A 219 8.36 9.75 12.28
N ALA A 220 9.11 10.77 12.70
CA ALA A 220 10.52 10.89 12.43
C ALA A 220 11.19 11.60 13.61
N ASP A 221 12.50 11.80 13.55
CA ASP A 221 13.22 12.54 14.59
C ASP A 221 12.63 13.94 14.82
N ALA A 222 12.57 14.37 16.08
CA ALA A 222 12.10 15.70 16.45
C ALA A 222 13.00 16.80 15.86
N PRO A 223 12.45 17.96 15.43
CA PRO A 223 13.23 19.04 14.84
C PRO A 223 14.24 19.63 15.84
N HIS A 224 15.29 20.27 15.32
CA HIS A 224 16.29 20.93 16.15
C HIS A 224 15.64 21.90 17.18
N GLY A 225 16.14 21.87 18.42
CA GLY A 225 15.65 22.73 19.51
C GLY A 225 14.34 22.29 20.18
N HIS A 226 13.72 21.19 19.74
CA HIS A 226 12.53 20.64 20.39
C HIS A 226 12.89 19.56 21.42
N GLN A 227 11.98 19.33 22.37
CA GLN A 227 12.08 18.24 23.34
C GLN A 227 11.58 16.92 22.70
N GLY A 228 12.20 15.80 23.06
CA GLY A 228 11.84 14.45 22.57
C GLY A 228 12.77 13.91 21.48
N LEU A 229 12.83 12.57 21.35
CA LEU A 229 13.63 11.91 20.30
C LEU A 229 12.90 11.92 18.96
N LYS A 230 11.58 11.67 18.98
CA LYS A 230 10.68 11.63 17.83
C LYS A 230 9.62 12.72 17.88
N ALA A 231 9.04 13.03 16.72
CA ALA A 231 7.91 13.91 16.57
C ALA A 231 6.93 13.38 15.52
N LEU A 232 5.67 13.80 15.66
CA LEU A 232 4.63 13.56 14.68
C LEU A 232 4.63 14.70 13.66
N TYR A 233 4.66 14.36 12.39
CA TYR A 233 4.57 15.28 11.27
C TYR A 233 3.29 15.03 10.49
N LYS A 234 2.54 16.09 10.20
CA LYS A 234 1.40 16.09 9.29
C LYS A 234 1.79 16.84 8.01
N PHE A 235 1.81 16.14 6.89
CA PHE A 235 1.96 16.73 5.57
C PHE A 235 0.57 16.90 4.96
N SER A 236 0.10 18.14 4.88
CA SER A 236 -1.15 18.47 4.18
C SER A 236 -0.82 18.82 2.74
N MET A 237 -1.08 17.87 1.85
CA MET A 237 -0.68 17.85 0.45
C MET A 237 -1.73 18.52 -0.45
N ARG A 238 -1.28 19.29 -1.43
CA ARG A 238 -2.10 19.90 -2.51
C ARG A 238 -1.26 19.97 -3.79
N PRO A 239 -1.89 20.06 -4.98
CA PRO A 239 -1.15 20.32 -6.22
C PRO A 239 -0.31 21.61 -6.16
N SER A 240 -0.75 22.62 -5.40
CA SER A 240 -0.05 23.90 -5.23
C SER A 240 1.06 23.88 -4.16
N GLY A 241 1.30 22.75 -3.49
CA GLY A 241 2.33 22.61 -2.46
C GLY A 241 1.86 21.86 -1.23
N MET A 242 2.68 21.88 -0.18
CA MET A 242 2.40 21.19 1.07
C MET A 242 2.61 22.08 2.29
N PHE A 243 1.78 21.85 3.30
CA PHE A 243 1.96 22.39 4.65
C PHE A 243 2.48 21.28 5.55
N VAL A 244 3.62 21.52 6.19
CA VAL A 244 4.19 20.60 7.17
C VAL A 244 3.87 21.14 8.55
N SER A 245 3.09 20.39 9.32
CA SER A 245 2.84 20.65 10.73
C SER A 245 3.56 19.63 11.59
N VAL A 246 4.00 20.02 12.78
CA VAL A 246 4.72 19.16 13.72
C VAL A 246 4.08 19.22 15.09
N ALA A 247 4.03 18.08 15.78
CA ALA A 247 3.70 17.95 17.19
C ALA A 247 4.79 17.13 17.87
N THR A 248 5.41 17.70 18.89
CA THR A 248 6.46 17.04 19.68
C THR A 248 5.91 16.55 21.01
N VAL A 249 6.53 15.51 21.55
CA VAL A 249 6.19 14.95 22.86
C VAL A 249 6.87 15.78 23.95
N SER A 250 6.11 16.28 24.91
CA SER A 250 6.64 16.99 26.08
C SER A 250 7.27 16.03 27.08
N LYS A 251 7.98 16.56 28.09
CA LYS A 251 8.54 15.75 29.21
C LYS A 251 7.49 14.94 29.98
N ASP A 252 6.22 15.36 29.94
CA ASP A 252 5.12 14.68 30.60
C ASP A 252 4.41 13.67 29.68
N ALA A 253 5.08 13.25 28.60
CA ALA A 253 4.55 12.34 27.57
C ALA A 253 3.27 12.84 26.85
N LYS A 254 3.00 14.15 26.89
CA LYS A 254 1.85 14.76 26.21
C LYS A 254 2.27 15.35 24.87
N PHE A 255 1.52 15.05 23.82
CA PHE A 255 1.68 15.75 22.54
C PHE A 255 1.19 17.18 22.65
N GLY A 256 1.95 18.12 22.07
CA GLY A 256 1.47 19.47 21.80
C GLY A 256 0.42 19.51 20.67
N ALA A 257 -0.12 20.70 20.42
CA ALA A 257 -0.92 20.94 19.23
C ALA A 257 -0.08 20.73 17.95
N LEU A 258 -0.72 20.33 16.85
CA LEU A 258 -0.06 20.31 15.56
C LEU A 258 0.13 21.74 15.06
N GLU A 259 1.36 22.24 15.17
CA GLU A 259 1.72 23.60 14.77
C GLU A 259 2.33 23.61 13.38
N LEU A 260 2.04 24.64 12.60
CA LEU A 260 2.65 24.81 11.27
C LEU A 260 4.16 25.02 11.42
N HIS A 261 4.94 24.10 10.86
CA HIS A 261 6.41 24.16 10.86
C HIS A 261 6.94 24.90 9.64
N VAL A 262 6.54 24.47 8.44
CA VAL A 262 6.97 25.06 7.17
C VAL A 262 5.89 24.96 6.09
N LYS A 263 5.91 25.91 5.16
CA LYS A 263 5.11 25.88 3.93
C LYS A 263 6.07 25.65 2.77
N LEU A 264 5.84 24.61 2.00
CA LEU A 264 6.64 24.28 0.85
C LEU A 264 5.76 24.42 -0.40
N PRO A 265 5.94 25.46 -1.22
CA PRO A 265 5.16 25.62 -2.44
C PRO A 265 5.39 24.45 -3.42
N GLY A 266 4.38 24.14 -4.21
CA GLY A 266 4.45 23.09 -5.22
C GLY A 266 5.16 23.57 -6.48
N ASP A 267 5.73 22.63 -7.23
CA ASP A 267 6.23 22.88 -8.58
C ASP A 267 5.20 22.31 -9.55
N PRO A 268 4.53 23.12 -10.39
CA PRO A 268 3.58 22.60 -11.38
C PRO A 268 4.26 21.71 -12.44
N SER A 269 5.60 21.75 -12.55
CA SER A 269 6.39 20.91 -13.46
C SER A 269 6.68 19.53 -12.88
N TYR A 270 6.31 19.26 -11.63
CA TYR A 270 6.55 17.96 -11.00
C TYR A 270 5.33 17.47 -10.23
N ILE A 271 5.18 16.16 -10.18
CA ILE A 271 4.26 15.49 -9.26
C ILE A 271 4.96 15.38 -7.91
N VAL A 272 4.41 16.08 -6.92
CA VAL A 272 4.94 16.09 -5.55
C VAL A 272 4.12 15.12 -4.70
N ASN A 273 4.73 13.99 -4.37
CA ASN A 273 4.12 12.97 -3.52
C ASN A 273 4.37 13.21 -2.04
N ALA A 274 3.73 12.40 -1.20
CA ALA A 274 4.06 12.29 0.20
C ALA A 274 5.51 11.79 0.39
N PRO A 275 6.26 12.28 1.40
CA PRO A 275 7.56 11.70 1.71
C PRO A 275 7.39 10.32 2.34
N ILE A 276 8.39 9.46 2.16
CA ILE A 276 8.61 8.29 3.02
C ILE A 276 9.65 8.63 4.09
N VAL A 277 9.69 7.85 5.18
CA VAL A 277 10.71 7.98 6.22
C VAL A 277 11.76 6.90 6.06
N VAL A 278 13.03 7.30 6.02
CA VAL A 278 14.16 6.40 5.80
C VAL A 278 15.18 6.67 6.89
N ALA A 279 15.60 5.63 7.59
CA ALA A 279 16.68 5.75 8.55
C ALA A 279 18.04 5.74 7.85
N THR A 280 19.05 6.29 8.51
CA THR A 280 20.48 6.13 8.24
C THR A 280 21.23 6.22 9.57
N THR A 281 22.55 6.10 9.54
CA THR A 281 23.42 6.34 10.72
C THR A 281 24.27 7.57 10.49
N HIS A 282 24.17 8.56 11.36
CA HIS A 282 25.02 9.75 11.37
C HIS A 282 25.83 9.79 12.67
N ARG A 283 27.17 9.80 12.56
CA ARG A 283 28.09 9.80 13.73
C ARG A 283 27.76 8.71 14.77
N GLY A 284 27.39 7.52 14.30
CA GLY A 284 27.07 6.37 15.15
C GLY A 284 25.65 6.33 15.71
N ASN A 285 24.84 7.37 15.50
CA ASN A 285 23.44 7.42 15.94
C ASN A 285 22.48 7.19 14.78
N LYS A 286 21.36 6.51 15.03
CA LYS A 286 20.25 6.42 14.06
C LYS A 286 19.69 7.82 13.83
N GLU A 287 19.51 8.18 12.56
CA GLU A 287 18.91 9.44 12.11
C GLU A 287 17.83 9.13 11.07
N ASP A 288 16.67 9.75 11.20
CA ASP A 288 15.59 9.66 10.21
C ASP A 288 15.68 10.78 9.18
N TRP A 289 15.29 10.45 7.95
CA TRP A 289 15.20 11.37 6.82
C TRP A 289 13.82 11.27 6.16
N PHE A 290 13.26 12.41 5.80
CA PHE A 290 12.15 12.44 4.85
C PHE A 290 12.70 12.37 3.44
N VAL A 291 12.11 11.52 2.59
CA VAL A 291 12.53 11.32 1.20
C VAL A 291 11.33 11.45 0.28
N TRP A 292 11.40 12.38 -0.67
CA TRP A 292 10.42 12.56 -1.74
C TRP A 292 10.96 12.02 -3.06
N TRP A 293 10.11 11.30 -3.77
CA TRP A 293 10.29 11.05 -5.20
C TRP A 293 9.47 12.08 -5.98
N GLN A 294 10.16 12.98 -6.70
CA GLN A 294 9.53 13.98 -7.56
C GLN A 294 9.70 13.61 -9.02
N ARG A 295 8.58 13.30 -9.68
CA ARG A 295 8.54 12.99 -11.11
C ARG A 295 8.17 14.23 -11.92
N ARG A 296 8.68 14.35 -13.14
CA ARG A 296 8.29 15.44 -14.05
C ARG A 296 6.85 15.33 -14.56
N GLY A 297 6.31 14.12 -14.62
CA GLY A 297 4.94 13.89 -15.06
C GLY A 297 4.47 12.46 -14.83
N LEU A 298 3.21 12.18 -15.16
CA LEU A 298 2.67 10.82 -15.13
C LEU A 298 3.25 9.98 -16.27
N SER A 299 3.54 10.62 -17.40
CA SER A 299 4.12 10.03 -18.60
C SER A 299 5.66 10.08 -18.62
N GLU A 300 6.28 10.72 -17.63
CA GLU A 300 7.74 10.85 -17.49
C GLU A 300 8.19 10.18 -16.18
N THR A 301 9.10 9.22 -16.28
CA THR A 301 9.74 8.58 -15.12
C THR A 301 10.98 9.33 -14.66
N GLY A 302 11.46 10.30 -15.47
CA GLY A 302 12.53 11.22 -15.10
C GLY A 302 12.12 12.12 -13.92
N GLY A 303 13.10 12.45 -13.09
CA GLY A 303 12.82 13.15 -11.86
C GLY A 303 14.03 13.29 -10.95
N ARG A 304 13.73 13.61 -9.68
CA ARG A 304 14.73 13.76 -8.63
C ARG A 304 14.23 13.22 -7.32
N ILE A 305 15.17 12.74 -6.52
CA ILE A 305 14.96 12.45 -5.12
C ILE A 305 15.35 13.67 -4.30
N LEU A 306 14.46 14.11 -3.42
CA LEU A 306 14.73 15.09 -2.40
C LEU A 306 14.77 14.40 -1.05
N ALA A 307 15.72 14.75 -0.21
CA ALA A 307 15.75 14.26 1.16
C ALA A 307 16.16 15.34 2.15
N ILE A 308 15.64 15.27 3.37
CA ILE A 308 16.02 16.17 4.47
C ILE A 308 16.05 15.42 5.81
N ALA A 309 17.05 15.73 6.64
CA ALA A 309 17.20 15.25 8.02
C ALA A 309 16.46 16.19 8.99
N PRO A 310 15.20 15.92 9.38
CA PRO A 310 14.43 16.82 10.23
C PRO A 310 15.14 17.25 11.52
N ARG A 311 15.89 16.37 12.16
CA ARG A 311 16.58 16.65 13.43
C ARG A 311 17.60 17.78 13.33
N ARG A 312 18.36 17.81 12.24
CA ARG A 312 19.43 18.78 12.03
C ARG A 312 18.98 19.97 11.17
N ALA A 313 17.92 19.80 10.40
CA ALA A 313 17.43 20.80 9.47
C ALA A 313 16.94 22.07 10.19
N THR A 314 17.43 23.22 9.74
CA THR A 314 16.87 24.53 10.11
C THR A 314 15.73 24.94 9.17
N LYS A 315 15.00 26.02 9.48
CA LYS A 315 13.98 26.56 8.55
C LYS A 315 14.58 26.95 7.20
N GLU A 316 15.83 27.42 7.19
CA GLU A 316 16.58 27.73 5.97
C GLU A 316 16.90 26.47 5.15
N ASP A 317 17.15 25.32 5.80
CA ASP A 317 17.34 24.05 5.08
C ASP A 317 16.08 23.63 4.35
N TRP A 318 14.91 23.78 4.97
CA TRP A 318 13.62 23.54 4.32
C TRP A 318 13.37 24.49 3.15
N ASN A 319 13.69 25.78 3.31
CA ASN A 319 13.62 26.74 2.20
C ASN A 319 14.61 26.40 1.08
N CYS A 320 15.80 25.90 1.43
CA CYS A 320 16.78 25.43 0.46
C CYS A 320 16.31 24.19 -0.30
N LEU A 321 15.69 23.24 0.40
CA LEU A 321 15.03 22.08 -0.23
C LEU A 321 13.96 22.53 -1.21
N TYR A 322 13.17 23.56 -0.86
CA TYR A 322 12.19 24.16 -1.77
C TYR A 322 12.85 24.85 -2.97
N LEU A 323 13.81 25.76 -2.76
CA LEU A 323 14.40 26.53 -3.85
C LEU A 323 15.23 25.65 -4.80
N ALA A 324 16.09 24.79 -4.27
CA ALA A 324 16.95 23.94 -5.09
C ALA A 324 16.24 22.67 -5.57
N GLY A 325 15.29 22.18 -4.77
CA GLY A 325 14.62 20.90 -4.99
C GLY A 325 13.18 21.02 -5.48
N MET A 326 12.55 22.19 -5.51
CA MET A 326 11.19 22.39 -6.07
C MET A 326 11.12 23.54 -7.07
N THR A 327 12.28 24.01 -7.55
CA THR A 327 12.37 24.83 -8.77
C THR A 327 13.55 24.30 -9.61
N ASN A 328 13.61 24.66 -10.89
CA ASN A 328 14.77 24.34 -11.75
C ASN A 328 15.98 25.27 -11.50
N ALA A 329 15.91 26.18 -10.51
CA ALA A 329 16.77 27.35 -10.43
C ALA A 329 18.21 27.12 -9.91
N MET A 330 18.59 25.92 -9.46
CA MET A 330 19.86 25.75 -8.71
C MET A 330 20.71 24.51 -9.07
N LEU A 331 20.50 23.89 -10.23
CA LEU A 331 21.33 22.75 -10.65
C LEU A 331 22.59 23.23 -11.39
N GLY A 332 23.59 23.78 -10.68
CA GLY A 332 24.85 24.27 -11.26
C GLY A 332 25.90 24.71 -10.24
N ASN A 333 27.04 25.25 -10.70
CA ASN A 333 28.18 25.70 -9.87
C ASN A 333 27.86 26.87 -8.91
N SER A 334 26.63 27.40 -8.95
CA SER A 334 26.12 28.49 -8.12
C SER A 334 24.97 28.02 -7.22
N ASP A 335 25.07 26.83 -6.62
CA ASP A 335 24.09 26.30 -5.64
C ASP A 335 24.34 26.92 -4.25
N PRO A 336 23.55 27.91 -3.78
CA PRO A 336 23.70 28.52 -2.46
C PRO A 336 23.36 27.54 -1.33
N CYS A 337 22.74 26.40 -1.66
CA CYS A 337 22.40 25.33 -0.73
C CYS A 337 23.43 24.18 -0.78
N GLY A 338 24.49 24.30 -1.60
CA GLY A 338 25.46 23.24 -1.85
C GLY A 338 26.30 22.81 -0.65
N ALA A 339 26.46 23.68 0.36
CA ALA A 339 27.22 23.41 1.58
C ALA A 339 26.40 22.71 2.70
N ARG A 340 25.10 22.49 2.52
CA ARG A 340 24.21 21.98 3.57
C ARG A 340 24.17 20.45 3.58
N SER A 341 24.64 19.82 4.65
CA SER A 341 24.68 18.35 4.86
C SER A 341 23.40 17.76 5.47
N THR A 342 22.37 18.59 5.66
CA THR A 342 21.06 18.20 6.19
C THR A 342 20.04 17.91 5.08
N ILE A 343 20.41 18.16 3.83
CA ILE A 343 19.56 18.03 2.66
C ILE A 343 20.31 17.25 1.56
N ALA A 344 19.62 16.39 0.83
CA ALA A 344 20.15 15.72 -0.37
C ALA A 344 19.20 15.93 -1.55
N ILE A 345 19.76 16.23 -2.72
CA ILE A 345 19.02 16.39 -3.98
C ILE A 345 19.78 15.58 -5.03
N VAL A 346 19.14 14.58 -5.61
CA VAL A 346 19.77 13.63 -6.51
C VAL A 346 18.92 13.46 -7.75
N GLU A 347 19.52 13.66 -8.93
CA GLU A 347 18.86 13.29 -10.19
C GLU A 347 18.89 11.78 -10.35
N VAL A 348 17.75 11.25 -10.79
CA VAL A 348 17.57 9.81 -10.97
C VAL A 348 17.28 9.49 -12.42
N GLY A 349 17.94 8.47 -12.96
CA GLY A 349 17.99 8.15 -14.39
C GLY A 349 19.42 8.19 -14.93
N ASP A 350 19.66 7.61 -16.11
CA ASP A 350 20.95 7.71 -16.80
C ASP A 350 21.18 9.17 -17.26
N ALA A 351 22.41 9.68 -17.14
CA ALA A 351 22.76 11.03 -17.59
C ALA A 351 22.46 11.26 -19.08
N GLY A 352 22.44 10.20 -19.90
CA GLY A 352 22.04 10.26 -21.31
C GLY A 352 20.53 10.33 -21.58
N ARG A 353 19.68 10.06 -20.57
CA ARG A 353 18.20 10.09 -20.64
C ARG A 353 17.60 10.64 -19.34
N PRO A 354 17.79 11.94 -19.05
CA PRO A 354 17.32 12.55 -17.81
C PRO A 354 15.79 12.63 -17.69
N ASP A 355 15.07 12.36 -18.77
CA ASP A 355 13.61 12.23 -18.88
C ASP A 355 13.09 10.82 -18.53
N ASP A 356 13.97 9.83 -18.39
CA ASP A 356 13.61 8.44 -18.08
C ASP A 356 14.40 7.87 -16.89
N GLY A 357 13.82 8.02 -15.69
CA GLY A 357 14.31 7.38 -14.47
C GLY A 357 14.12 5.87 -14.47
N GLY A 358 13.25 5.34 -15.33
CA GLY A 358 12.99 3.92 -15.51
C GLY A 358 12.19 3.26 -14.38
N PHE A 359 11.62 4.02 -13.44
CA PHE A 359 10.80 3.46 -12.35
C PHE A 359 9.69 4.41 -11.91
N SER A 360 8.69 3.83 -11.24
CA SER A 360 7.50 4.54 -10.78
C SER A 360 7.28 4.42 -9.30
N GLN A 361 8.13 3.76 -8.54
CA GLN A 361 7.94 3.68 -7.10
C GLN A 361 9.29 3.55 -6.43
N ILE A 362 9.42 4.25 -5.30
CA ILE A 362 10.55 4.10 -4.39
C ILE A 362 10.00 3.59 -3.05
N VAL A 363 10.70 2.63 -2.47
CA VAL A 363 10.45 2.12 -1.12
C VAL A 363 11.74 2.19 -0.30
N ALA A 364 11.60 2.34 1.01
CA ALA A 364 12.74 2.26 1.92
C ALA A 364 13.28 0.83 1.94
N ALA A 365 14.60 0.66 1.81
CA ALA A 365 15.22 -0.62 2.10
C ALA A 365 15.37 -0.75 3.62
N HIS A 366 14.49 -1.56 4.23
CA HIS A 366 14.55 -1.80 5.68
C HIS A 366 15.71 -2.77 6.00
N GLY A 367 16.56 -2.41 6.97
CA GLY A 367 17.65 -3.25 7.46
C GLY A 367 18.87 -2.45 7.96
N ALA A 368 19.97 -3.15 8.30
CA ALA A 368 21.25 -2.54 8.67
C ALA A 368 21.64 -1.61 7.53
N GLN A 369 21.72 -0.35 7.94
CA GLN A 369 21.92 0.77 7.06
C GLN A 369 23.19 0.52 6.23
N PRO A 370 23.24 1.02 4.99
CA PRO A 370 24.51 1.12 4.26
C PRO A 370 25.56 1.84 5.11
N VAL A 371 26.76 2.03 4.57
CA VAL A 371 27.80 2.86 5.18
C VAL A 371 27.16 4.13 5.79
N PRO A 372 27.58 4.55 7.00
CA PRO A 372 27.05 5.76 7.64
C PRO A 372 26.92 6.92 6.65
N ASP A 373 25.92 7.77 6.87
CA ASP A 373 25.60 8.89 5.97
C ASP A 373 25.18 8.46 4.56
N THR A 374 24.47 7.35 4.45
CA THR A 374 23.88 6.87 3.19
C THR A 374 22.41 6.47 3.40
N LEU A 375 21.52 6.92 2.51
CA LEU A 375 20.15 6.47 2.41
C LEU A 375 20.08 5.31 1.42
N HIS A 376 19.30 4.28 1.76
CA HIS A 376 19.15 3.07 0.95
C HIS A 376 17.69 2.91 0.54
N LEU A 377 17.49 2.97 -0.77
CA LEU A 377 16.20 2.99 -1.41
C LEU A 377 16.15 1.89 -2.46
N MET A 378 14.99 1.29 -2.63
CA MET A 378 14.72 0.36 -3.73
C MET A 378 13.67 0.98 -4.63
N ALA A 379 13.81 0.80 -5.93
CA ALA A 379 12.78 1.18 -6.88
C ALA A 379 12.38 0.03 -7.78
N LEU A 380 11.08 -0.06 -8.09
CA LEU A 380 10.53 -1.04 -9.00
C LEU A 380 10.37 -0.40 -10.38
N GLN A 381 11.08 -0.95 -11.37
CA GLN A 381 11.10 -0.38 -12.70
C GLN A 381 9.75 -0.49 -13.41
N THR A 382 9.49 0.48 -14.27
CA THR A 382 8.28 0.57 -15.11
C THR A 382 8.41 -0.20 -16.41
N ASN A 383 9.65 -0.51 -16.79
CA ASN A 383 10.05 -1.23 -17.99
C ASN A 383 10.94 -2.43 -17.62
N SER A 384 11.09 -3.37 -18.55
CA SER A 384 12.06 -4.47 -18.44
C SER A 384 13.49 -3.95 -18.52
N CYS A 385 14.44 -4.68 -17.91
CA CYS A 385 15.87 -4.27 -17.89
C CYS A 385 16.51 -4.15 -19.28
N LEU A 386 15.88 -4.71 -20.33
CA LEU A 386 16.46 -4.81 -21.69
C LEU A 386 15.85 -3.83 -22.70
N GLY A 387 14.89 -2.99 -22.32
CA GLY A 387 14.27 -1.99 -23.19
C GLY A 387 13.39 -2.53 -24.34
N ASN A 388 13.45 -3.84 -24.62
CA ASN A 388 12.70 -4.52 -25.68
C ASN A 388 11.62 -5.43 -25.08
N GLY A 389 10.49 -4.87 -24.65
CA GLY A 389 9.32 -5.67 -24.24
C GLY A 389 9.59 -6.62 -23.07
N ALA A 390 8.58 -7.42 -22.70
CA ALA A 390 8.54 -8.17 -21.45
C ALA A 390 9.70 -9.18 -21.33
N ASN A 391 10.75 -8.83 -20.55
CA ASN A 391 11.79 -9.74 -20.06
C ASN A 391 12.13 -9.35 -18.62
N THR A 392 11.85 -10.24 -17.67
CA THR A 392 12.14 -10.20 -16.22
C THR A 392 11.74 -8.94 -15.41
N PRO A 393 11.21 -9.10 -14.16
CA PRO A 393 11.07 -7.99 -13.23
C PRO A 393 12.40 -7.28 -13.01
N CYS A 394 12.41 -5.96 -13.16
CA CYS A 394 13.61 -5.14 -13.01
C CYS A 394 13.47 -4.23 -11.80
N PHE A 395 14.51 -4.18 -10.98
CA PHE A 395 14.57 -3.32 -9.79
C PHE A 395 15.75 -2.36 -9.91
N ARG A 396 15.80 -1.34 -9.06
CA ARG A 396 16.99 -0.51 -8.87
C ARG A 396 17.33 -0.44 -7.40
N ASP A 397 18.59 -0.72 -7.10
CA ASP A 397 19.19 -0.35 -5.82
C ASP A 397 19.71 1.10 -5.95
N ILE A 398 19.28 1.96 -5.03
CA ILE A 398 19.59 3.38 -5.04
C ILE A 398 20.22 3.74 -3.70
N LEU A 399 21.50 4.10 -3.75
CA LEU A 399 22.26 4.56 -2.59
C LEU A 399 22.55 6.05 -2.72
N ILE A 400 22.08 6.83 -1.75
CA ILE A 400 22.26 8.29 -1.72
C ILE A 400 23.17 8.64 -0.57
N SER A 401 24.39 9.07 -0.86
CA SER A 401 25.24 9.66 0.17
C SER A 401 24.63 10.99 0.65
N THR A 402 24.42 11.11 1.96
CA THR A 402 24.00 12.36 2.62
C THR A 402 25.19 13.29 2.89
N ALA A 403 26.42 12.77 2.84
CA ALA A 403 27.65 13.53 3.03
C ALA A 403 28.14 14.25 1.76
N VAL A 404 27.83 13.73 0.56
CA VAL A 404 28.30 14.29 -0.72
C VAL A 404 27.13 14.46 -1.70
N ARG A 405 26.76 15.71 -1.98
CA ARG A 405 25.78 16.06 -3.03
C ARG A 405 26.40 15.91 -4.42
N ARG A 406 26.50 14.69 -4.94
CA ARG A 406 26.76 14.47 -6.37
C ARG A 406 25.44 14.59 -7.13
N LYS A 407 25.46 15.27 -8.28
CA LYS A 407 24.30 15.42 -9.18
C LYS A 407 23.73 14.06 -9.60
N HIS A 408 24.60 13.06 -9.76
CA HIS A 408 24.25 11.68 -10.05
C HIS A 408 24.90 10.73 -9.01
N GLN A 409 24.08 9.86 -8.41
CA GLN A 409 24.50 8.85 -7.43
C GLN A 409 24.35 7.44 -8.02
N PRO A 410 25.05 6.42 -7.49
CA PRO A 410 24.94 5.04 -7.98
C PRO A 410 23.48 4.55 -8.02
N GLN A 411 23.06 4.08 -9.19
CA GLN A 411 21.72 3.54 -9.46
C GLN A 411 21.90 2.27 -10.29
N GLU A 412 22.03 1.14 -9.61
CA GLU A 412 22.36 -0.10 -10.29
C GLU A 412 21.08 -0.84 -10.69
N PRO A 413 20.86 -1.15 -11.99
CA PRO A 413 19.73 -1.96 -12.40
C PRO A 413 19.94 -3.41 -11.94
N LEU A 414 19.00 -3.89 -11.13
CA LEU A 414 18.92 -5.27 -10.67
C LEU A 414 18.10 -6.08 -11.67
N ARG A 415 18.81 -6.83 -12.52
CA ARG A 415 18.19 -7.87 -13.34
C ARG A 415 18.03 -9.14 -12.53
N VAL A 416 16.89 -9.82 -12.68
CA VAL A 416 16.63 -11.13 -12.08
C VAL A 416 16.37 -12.13 -13.18
N THR A 417 17.28 -13.06 -13.41
CA THR A 417 17.13 -14.11 -14.43
C THR A 417 16.21 -15.23 -13.92
N ASP A 418 15.12 -15.55 -14.62
CA ASP A 418 14.13 -16.55 -14.18
C ASP A 418 14.57 -17.97 -14.59
N GLN A 419 14.97 -18.81 -13.63
CA GLN A 419 15.36 -20.21 -13.91
C GLN A 419 14.20 -21.11 -14.38
N LEU A 420 12.93 -20.68 -14.27
CA LEU A 420 11.82 -21.43 -14.86
C LEU A 420 11.78 -21.28 -16.38
N ALA A 421 12.48 -20.30 -16.95
CA ALA A 421 12.67 -20.19 -18.38
C ALA A 421 13.83 -21.11 -18.78
N LYS A 422 13.51 -22.29 -19.32
CA LYS A 422 14.50 -23.28 -19.76
C LYS A 422 15.52 -22.61 -20.70
N GLU A 423 16.79 -22.59 -20.30
CA GLU A 423 17.86 -22.24 -21.22
C GLU A 423 18.13 -23.42 -22.15
N THR A 424 17.66 -23.30 -23.40
CA THR A 424 18.05 -24.22 -24.47
C THR A 424 19.19 -23.56 -25.26
N PRO A 425 20.39 -24.16 -25.35
CA PRO A 425 21.53 -23.56 -26.05
C PRO A 425 21.16 -23.18 -27.50
N GLY A 426 21.38 -21.92 -27.87
CA GLY A 426 21.09 -21.41 -29.22
C GLY A 426 19.65 -20.94 -29.46
N GLN A 427 18.74 -21.08 -28.51
CA GLN A 427 17.41 -20.46 -28.54
C GLN A 427 17.35 -19.24 -27.64
N LYS A 428 16.59 -18.21 -28.04
CA LYS A 428 16.18 -17.15 -27.11
C LYS A 428 15.38 -17.80 -25.99
N GLN A 429 15.70 -17.44 -24.76
CA GLN A 429 14.99 -17.89 -23.57
C GLN A 429 13.50 -17.58 -23.74
N GLU A 430 12.66 -18.61 -23.84
CA GLU A 430 11.20 -18.46 -23.81
C GLU A 430 10.79 -18.25 -22.36
N GLU A 431 10.79 -16.98 -21.94
CA GLU A 431 10.20 -16.59 -20.67
C GLU A 431 8.67 -16.61 -20.84
N ASP A 432 8.03 -17.79 -20.79
CA ASP A 432 6.59 -17.92 -21.04
C ASP A 432 5.69 -17.31 -19.94
N TYR A 433 6.22 -16.59 -18.95
CA TYR A 433 5.46 -16.12 -17.77
C TYR A 433 5.89 -14.74 -17.23
N VAL A 434 6.23 -13.78 -18.10
CA VAL A 434 6.92 -12.50 -17.77
C VAL A 434 6.09 -11.39 -17.12
N TYR A 435 4.84 -11.62 -16.72
CA TYR A 435 3.99 -10.50 -16.28
C TYR A 435 4.21 -10.15 -14.80
N ARG A 436 4.34 -8.85 -14.52
CA ARG A 436 4.23 -8.27 -13.19
C ARG A 436 2.76 -8.41 -12.73
N ASN A 437 2.44 -9.48 -12.01
CA ASN A 437 1.12 -9.69 -11.41
C ASN A 437 1.13 -9.46 -9.89
N TYR A 438 1.97 -8.53 -9.43
CA TYR A 438 2.09 -8.23 -8.01
C TYR A 438 0.88 -7.44 -7.53
N VAL A 439 0.32 -7.86 -6.40
CA VAL A 439 -0.72 -7.11 -5.68
C VAL A 439 -0.11 -6.08 -4.73
N SER A 440 1.13 -6.30 -4.28
CA SER A 440 1.86 -5.39 -3.41
C SER A 440 3.31 -5.24 -3.87
N ALA A 441 3.96 -4.15 -3.46
CA ALA A 441 5.39 -3.97 -3.68
C ALA A 441 6.20 -5.08 -2.98
N PRO A 442 7.34 -5.52 -3.55
CA PRO A 442 8.17 -6.55 -2.94
C PRO A 442 8.62 -6.23 -1.52
N LEU A 443 8.69 -7.28 -0.71
CA LEU A 443 9.09 -7.24 0.68
C LEU A 443 10.62 -7.27 0.77
N VAL A 444 11.20 -6.34 1.52
CA VAL A 444 12.65 -6.33 1.79
C VAL A 444 12.89 -6.98 3.15
N PHE A 445 13.62 -8.09 3.14
CA PHE A 445 14.14 -8.80 4.29
C PHE A 445 15.62 -8.49 4.46
N GLN A 446 16.14 -8.78 5.64
CA GLN A 446 17.54 -8.73 5.97
C GLN A 446 17.88 -9.91 6.86
N SER A 447 18.51 -10.93 6.29
CA SER A 447 19.00 -12.05 7.09
C SER A 447 20.20 -11.59 7.93
N PRO A 448 20.30 -11.96 9.23
CA PRO A 448 21.49 -11.67 10.03
C PRO A 448 22.75 -12.37 9.50
N LEU A 449 22.57 -13.40 8.67
CA LEU A 449 23.64 -14.16 8.03
C LEU A 449 24.14 -13.50 6.74
N GLU A 450 23.43 -12.50 6.22
CA GLU A 450 23.72 -11.85 4.94
C GLU A 450 24.02 -10.36 5.16
N ARG A 451 25.08 -9.87 4.52
CA ARG A 451 25.36 -8.42 4.51
C ARG A 451 24.43 -7.66 3.56
N ASP A 452 23.83 -8.37 2.63
CA ASP A 452 23.06 -7.81 1.53
C ASP A 452 21.55 -7.90 1.81
N PRO A 453 20.76 -6.89 1.40
CA PRO A 453 19.31 -6.96 1.52
C PRO A 453 18.75 -8.10 0.65
N LEU A 454 17.71 -8.75 1.16
CA LEU A 454 16.97 -9.82 0.50
C LEU A 454 15.63 -9.28 0.01
N MET A 455 15.42 -9.28 -1.29
CA MET A 455 14.13 -8.93 -1.88
C MET A 455 13.29 -10.17 -2.11
N THR A 456 12.06 -10.16 -1.62
CA THR A 456 11.13 -11.28 -1.66
C THR A 456 9.79 -10.84 -2.21
N TRP A 457 9.24 -11.57 -3.18
CA TRP A 457 7.91 -11.29 -3.71
C TRP A 457 7.19 -12.56 -4.13
N ALA A 458 5.86 -12.54 -4.02
CA ALA A 458 5.01 -13.58 -4.55
C ALA A 458 4.57 -13.20 -5.97
N ARG A 459 4.59 -14.18 -6.87
CA ARG A 459 3.96 -14.13 -8.19
C ARG A 459 2.97 -15.27 -8.30
N ARG A 460 1.93 -15.10 -9.09
CA ARG A 460 0.97 -16.18 -9.41
C ARG A 460 1.15 -16.68 -10.84
N ASP A 461 0.70 -17.88 -11.15
CA ASP A 461 0.77 -18.49 -12.48
C ASP A 461 -0.61 -19.04 -12.90
N LYS A 462 -0.69 -19.97 -13.85
CA LYS A 462 -1.95 -20.59 -14.28
C LYS A 462 -2.77 -21.22 -13.14
N ASP A 463 -2.10 -21.63 -12.04
CA ASP A 463 -2.75 -22.18 -10.83
C ASP A 463 -3.03 -21.06 -9.80
N TYR A 464 -3.15 -19.79 -10.24
CA TYR A 464 -3.21 -18.61 -9.37
C TYR A 464 -4.27 -18.67 -8.27
N GLU A 465 -5.33 -19.46 -8.41
CA GLU A 465 -6.36 -19.58 -7.39
C GLU A 465 -5.91 -20.41 -6.16
N SER A 466 -4.86 -21.22 -6.32
CA SER A 466 -4.43 -22.20 -5.32
C SER A 466 -2.95 -22.19 -4.99
N LYS A 467 -2.11 -21.54 -5.81
CA LYS A 467 -0.66 -21.48 -5.62
C LYS A 467 -0.09 -20.10 -5.93
N ALA A 468 1.00 -19.78 -5.25
CA ALA A 468 1.85 -18.64 -5.59
C ALA A 468 3.31 -19.05 -5.52
N PHE A 469 4.10 -18.60 -6.48
CA PHE A 469 5.54 -18.78 -6.50
C PHE A 469 6.23 -17.60 -5.83
N VAL A 470 7.03 -17.86 -4.80
CA VAL A 470 7.78 -16.83 -4.08
C VAL A 470 9.23 -16.86 -4.52
N ARG A 471 9.69 -15.74 -5.07
CA ARG A 471 11.10 -15.49 -5.41
C ARG A 471 11.78 -14.77 -4.25
N ARG A 472 13.05 -15.11 -4.01
CA ARG A 472 13.90 -14.49 -3.00
C ARG A 472 15.27 -14.23 -3.60
N ILE A 473 15.67 -12.97 -3.70
CA ILE A 473 16.91 -12.53 -4.35
C ILE A 473 17.73 -11.69 -3.37
N GLY A 474 18.97 -12.11 -3.11
CA GLY A 474 19.94 -11.30 -2.36
C GLY A 474 20.67 -10.34 -3.31
N ILE A 475 20.88 -9.11 -2.87
CA ILE A 475 21.46 -8.06 -3.72
C ILE A 475 22.98 -8.02 -3.52
N ALA A 476 23.73 -8.68 -4.40
CA ALA A 476 25.19 -8.80 -4.23
C ALA A 476 25.91 -7.53 -4.68
N ARG A 477 26.50 -6.79 -3.73
CA ARG A 477 27.27 -5.58 -4.01
C ARG A 477 28.67 -5.91 -4.52
N LYS A 478 28.90 -5.90 -5.84
CA LYS A 478 30.24 -6.12 -6.43
C LYS A 478 30.90 -4.81 -6.88
N THR A 479 32.15 -4.62 -6.50
CA THR A 479 32.98 -3.45 -6.87
C THR A 479 33.55 -3.51 -8.29
N ALA A 480 33.56 -4.70 -8.92
CA ALA A 480 34.06 -4.93 -10.27
C ALA A 480 32.95 -5.51 -11.18
N ARG A 481 32.73 -4.83 -12.31
CA ARG A 481 31.57 -4.99 -13.21
C ARG A 481 31.54 -6.32 -13.96
N PRO A 482 30.38 -6.99 -14.00
CA PRO A 482 29.80 -7.49 -15.25
C PRO A 482 28.51 -6.74 -15.59
N LYS A 483 28.20 -6.66 -16.90
CA LYS A 483 27.06 -5.91 -17.44
C LYS A 483 25.69 -6.49 -17.08
N ASN A 484 25.60 -7.71 -16.54
CA ASN A 484 24.33 -8.39 -16.30
C ASN A 484 24.45 -9.32 -15.09
N ASP A 485 23.46 -9.26 -14.20
CA ASP A 485 23.22 -10.07 -13.00
C ASP A 485 23.99 -9.68 -11.72
N ILE A 486 23.36 -8.81 -10.93
CA ILE A 486 23.79 -8.40 -9.57
C ILE A 486 22.91 -9.02 -8.47
N GLY A 487 21.83 -9.73 -8.84
CA GLY A 487 21.00 -10.47 -7.91
C GLY A 487 21.47 -11.92 -7.78
N ARG A 488 21.69 -12.40 -6.56
CA ARG A 488 21.94 -13.84 -6.30
C ARG A 488 20.62 -14.48 -5.87
N SER A 489 20.21 -15.55 -6.53
CA SER A 489 19.07 -16.32 -6.04
C SER A 489 19.32 -16.83 -4.62
N ARG A 490 18.32 -16.69 -3.75
CA ARG A 490 18.35 -17.19 -2.37
C ARG A 490 17.37 -18.33 -2.13
N GLY A 491 17.05 -19.05 -3.21
CA GLY A 491 16.14 -20.17 -3.22
C GLY A 491 14.69 -19.71 -3.32
N SER A 492 13.94 -20.35 -4.19
CA SER A 492 12.54 -20.03 -4.45
C SER A 492 11.61 -21.10 -3.90
N VAL A 493 10.35 -20.75 -3.64
CA VAL A 493 9.38 -21.68 -3.03
C VAL A 493 8.00 -21.53 -3.67
N TRP A 494 7.22 -22.61 -3.64
CA TRP A 494 5.78 -22.54 -3.91
C TRP A 494 5.03 -22.42 -2.59
N LEU A 495 4.04 -21.53 -2.54
CA LEU A 495 3.04 -21.48 -1.48
C LEU A 495 1.83 -22.29 -1.95
N ALA A 496 1.45 -23.32 -1.19
CA ALA A 496 0.23 -24.06 -1.40
C ALA A 496 -0.95 -23.39 -0.70
N ASP A 497 -2.14 -23.61 -1.27
CA ASP A 497 -3.43 -23.16 -0.76
C ASP A 497 -3.50 -21.65 -0.52
N ILE A 498 -2.76 -20.87 -1.31
CA ILE A 498 -2.81 -19.41 -1.24
C ILE A 498 -3.88 -18.89 -2.19
N GLN A 499 -4.95 -18.35 -1.62
CA GLN A 499 -6.08 -17.80 -2.36
C GLN A 499 -5.89 -16.31 -2.60
N GLU A 500 -6.66 -15.72 -3.51
CA GLU A 500 -6.63 -14.25 -3.70
C GLU A 500 -6.99 -13.51 -2.41
N ASN A 501 -7.83 -14.13 -1.58
CA ASN A 501 -8.22 -13.63 -0.28
C ASN A 501 -7.12 -13.58 0.77
N ASP A 502 -5.99 -14.19 0.49
CA ASP A 502 -4.84 -14.18 1.39
C ASP A 502 -3.95 -12.96 1.14
N GLU A 503 -4.27 -12.13 0.14
CA GLU A 503 -3.53 -10.92 -0.17
C GLU A 503 -4.23 -9.67 0.43
N PRO A 504 -3.46 -8.71 0.97
CA PRO A 504 -1.99 -8.62 0.91
C PRO A 504 -1.28 -9.47 1.99
N LEU A 505 -0.15 -10.08 1.60
CA LEU A 505 0.77 -10.74 2.53
C LEU A 505 1.65 -9.72 3.25
N PHE A 506 1.98 -9.99 4.51
CA PHE A 506 3.02 -9.30 5.26
C PHE A 506 4.09 -10.27 5.76
N ALA A 507 5.26 -9.73 6.12
CA ALA A 507 6.41 -10.52 6.58
C ALA A 507 6.53 -10.54 8.11
N LEU A 508 6.89 -11.69 8.67
CA LEU A 508 7.45 -11.81 10.02
C LEU A 508 8.91 -12.23 9.94
N GLY A 509 9.69 -11.78 10.93
CA GLY A 509 11.11 -12.09 11.03
C GLY A 509 11.95 -11.45 9.92
N ARG A 510 11.63 -10.21 9.54
CA ARG A 510 12.34 -9.49 8.47
C ARG A 510 13.83 -9.36 8.75
N THR A 511 14.23 -9.24 10.02
CA THR A 511 15.62 -9.15 10.48
C THR A 511 16.15 -10.45 11.10
N GLY A 512 15.34 -11.51 11.12
CA GLY A 512 15.65 -12.79 11.75
C GLY A 512 16.09 -13.87 10.77
N GLU A 513 16.56 -15.00 11.31
CA GLU A 513 16.88 -16.19 10.51
C GLU A 513 15.62 -16.92 10.03
N ARG A 514 14.53 -16.84 10.79
CA ARG A 514 13.27 -17.52 10.49
C ARG A 514 12.30 -16.51 9.90
N GLN A 515 11.98 -16.71 8.63
CA GLN A 515 11.09 -15.83 7.89
C GLN A 515 9.74 -16.50 7.68
N SER A 516 8.68 -15.73 7.72
CA SER A 516 7.34 -16.20 7.39
C SER A 516 6.58 -15.14 6.60
N LEU A 517 5.76 -15.60 5.67
CA LEU A 517 4.72 -14.79 5.04
C LEU A 517 3.41 -15.09 5.75
N VAL A 518 2.64 -14.05 6.03
CA VAL A 518 1.39 -14.17 6.80
C VAL A 518 0.28 -13.41 6.10
N ALA A 519 -0.90 -13.98 6.11
CA ALA A 519 -2.16 -13.35 5.73
C ALA A 519 -3.08 -13.26 6.95
N ILE A 520 -3.76 -12.13 7.12
CA ILE A 520 -4.85 -11.95 8.08
C ILE A 520 -6.11 -11.63 7.29
N ARG A 521 -7.13 -12.48 7.39
CA ARG A 521 -8.38 -12.36 6.63
C ARG A 521 -9.61 -12.69 7.47
N LYS A 522 -10.79 -12.37 6.95
CA LYS A 522 -12.07 -12.87 7.47
C LYS A 522 -12.33 -14.28 6.93
N SER A 523 -12.79 -15.18 7.80
CA SER A 523 -13.07 -16.58 7.46
C SER A 523 -14.27 -16.78 6.55
N ASP A 524 -15.22 -15.82 6.53
CA ASP A 524 -16.42 -15.83 5.69
C ASP A 524 -16.79 -14.43 5.18
N TYR A 525 -17.58 -14.39 4.11
CA TYR A 525 -18.10 -13.17 3.50
C TYR A 525 -19.44 -12.70 4.12
N THR A 526 -20.02 -13.44 5.08
CA THR A 526 -21.40 -13.24 5.57
C THR A 526 -21.50 -12.36 6.83
N GLY A 527 -20.42 -11.65 7.18
CA GLY A 527 -20.53 -10.32 7.80
C GLY A 527 -20.00 -10.18 9.22
N MET A 528 -19.88 -11.24 10.02
CA MET A 528 -19.15 -11.20 11.32
C MET A 528 -17.90 -12.09 11.35
N GLY A 529 -17.60 -12.80 10.24
CA GLY A 529 -16.62 -13.88 10.12
C GLY A 529 -15.40 -13.77 11.02
N ARG A 530 -14.95 -14.90 11.56
CA ARG A 530 -13.80 -14.90 12.47
C ARG A 530 -12.54 -14.47 11.75
N VAL A 531 -11.60 -13.92 12.51
CA VAL A 531 -10.27 -13.68 11.95
C VAL A 531 -9.56 -15.01 11.76
N GLU A 532 -9.08 -15.24 10.54
CA GLU A 532 -8.23 -16.36 10.16
C GLU A 532 -6.83 -15.84 9.89
N ILE A 533 -5.84 -16.50 10.48
CA ILE A 533 -4.42 -16.22 10.24
C ILE A 533 -3.83 -17.42 9.51
N ARG A 534 -3.25 -17.15 8.34
CA ARG A 534 -2.59 -18.17 7.51
C ARG A 534 -1.12 -17.81 7.44
N GLN A 535 -0.25 -18.76 7.79
CA GLN A 535 1.19 -18.54 7.82
C GLN A 535 1.94 -19.55 6.98
N TRP A 536 2.77 -19.06 6.08
CA TRP A 536 3.71 -19.86 5.30
C TRP A 536 5.12 -19.64 5.85
N ARG A 537 5.64 -20.65 6.53
CA ARG A 537 7.00 -20.60 7.08
C ARG A 537 8.01 -20.86 5.98
N LEU A 538 8.83 -19.85 5.68
CA LEU A 538 9.82 -19.96 4.61
C LEU A 538 10.99 -20.84 5.09
N PRO A 539 11.53 -21.70 4.22
CA PRO A 539 12.75 -22.45 4.51
C PRO A 539 13.95 -21.50 4.59
N GLY A 540 15.08 -21.99 5.10
CA GLY A 540 16.34 -21.26 5.08
C GLY A 540 16.71 -20.77 3.67
N LEU A 541 17.54 -19.73 3.62
CA LEU A 541 18.06 -19.22 2.36
C LEU A 541 18.99 -20.26 1.73
N ARG A 542 18.94 -20.35 0.40
CA ARG A 542 19.82 -21.21 -0.40
C ARG A 542 20.80 -20.35 -1.19
N ASP A 543 21.82 -20.98 -1.73
CA ASP A 543 22.87 -20.29 -2.49
C ASP A 543 22.59 -20.23 -4.00
N ASP A 544 21.61 -21.02 -4.44
CA ASP A 544 21.08 -21.13 -5.79
C ASP A 544 19.63 -21.65 -5.78
N ASP A 545 19.04 -21.76 -6.97
CA ASP A 545 17.72 -22.36 -7.22
C ASP A 545 17.82 -23.81 -7.76
N SER A 546 18.89 -24.54 -7.43
CA SER A 546 19.07 -25.90 -7.96
C SER A 546 17.96 -26.87 -7.49
N GLY A 547 17.43 -27.68 -8.40
CA GLY A 547 16.37 -28.66 -8.09
C GLY A 547 14.96 -28.07 -8.02
N GLU A 548 13.99 -28.87 -7.56
CA GLU A 548 12.59 -28.47 -7.49
C GLU A 548 12.34 -27.50 -6.32
N ALA A 549 11.61 -26.42 -6.57
CA ALA A 549 11.23 -25.46 -5.53
C ALA A 549 10.27 -26.12 -4.53
N PRO A 550 10.55 -26.08 -3.21
CA PRO A 550 9.71 -26.74 -2.22
C PRO A 550 8.31 -26.12 -2.15
N LEU A 551 7.31 -26.97 -1.97
CA LEU A 551 5.92 -26.58 -1.75
C LEU A 551 5.65 -26.42 -0.25
N ILE A 552 5.28 -25.21 0.16
CA ILE A 552 5.05 -24.80 1.54
C ILE A 552 3.55 -24.65 1.77
N ALA A 553 2.98 -25.47 2.65
CA ALA A 553 1.58 -25.36 3.02
C ALA A 553 1.32 -24.23 4.02
N ALA A 554 0.12 -23.65 3.95
CA ALA A 554 -0.36 -22.70 4.95
C ALA A 554 -0.58 -23.41 6.30
N ASN A 555 -0.03 -22.84 7.38
CA ASN A 555 -0.37 -23.23 8.74
C ASN A 555 -1.49 -22.34 9.27
N THR A 556 -2.65 -22.93 9.51
CA THR A 556 -3.83 -22.27 10.09
C THR A 556 -4.16 -22.80 11.50
N ALA A 557 -3.41 -23.79 11.98
CA ALA A 557 -3.65 -24.45 13.26
C ALA A 557 -2.87 -23.79 14.41
N ALA A 558 -1.69 -23.24 14.13
CA ALA A 558 -0.80 -22.71 15.17
C ALA A 558 -1.23 -21.34 15.72
N CYS A 559 -2.01 -20.57 14.95
CA CYS A 559 -2.56 -19.29 15.37
C CYS A 559 -4.04 -19.21 14.99
N GLN A 560 -4.91 -19.45 15.98
CA GLN A 560 -6.37 -19.46 15.82
C GLN A 560 -7.00 -18.43 16.76
N PRO A 561 -6.84 -17.13 16.47
CA PRO A 561 -7.41 -16.11 17.31
C PRO A 561 -8.93 -16.24 17.38
N LYS A 562 -9.49 -16.21 18.60
CA LYS A 562 -10.94 -16.35 18.84
C LYS A 562 -11.64 -14.99 18.88
N PHE A 563 -11.43 -14.15 17.86
CA PHE A 563 -12.08 -12.83 17.76
C PHE A 563 -12.77 -12.59 16.42
N GLU A 564 -13.71 -11.65 16.43
CA GLU A 564 -14.58 -11.30 15.29
C GLU A 564 -13.86 -10.47 14.22
N GLY A 565 -14.29 -10.61 12.96
CA GLY A 565 -13.67 -9.94 11.82
C GLY A 565 -13.86 -8.43 11.78
N THR A 566 -14.70 -7.85 12.64
CA THR A 566 -14.87 -6.39 12.78
C THR A 566 -13.58 -5.70 13.23
N TRP A 567 -12.67 -6.42 13.89
CA TRP A 567 -11.33 -5.93 14.23
C TRP A 567 -10.44 -5.66 13.01
N LEU A 568 -10.81 -6.17 11.83
CA LEU A 568 -10.15 -5.89 10.56
C LEU A 568 -10.86 -4.76 9.79
N ALA A 569 -11.89 -4.12 10.36
CA ALA A 569 -12.61 -3.06 9.66
C ALA A 569 -11.73 -1.85 9.33
N ARG A 570 -10.72 -1.58 10.16
CA ARG A 570 -9.62 -0.65 9.91
C ARG A 570 -8.33 -1.44 9.65
N PRO A 571 -7.39 -0.91 8.85
CA PRO A 571 -6.12 -1.59 8.56
C PRO A 571 -5.35 -1.95 9.85
N PRO A 572 -5.04 -3.23 10.09
CA PRO A 572 -4.14 -3.63 11.16
C PRO A 572 -2.72 -3.08 10.94
N ILE A 573 -2.00 -2.79 12.03
CA ILE A 573 -0.61 -2.33 11.99
C ILE A 573 0.27 -3.36 12.68
N VAL A 574 1.24 -3.90 11.96
CA VAL A 574 2.20 -4.89 12.43
C VAL A 574 3.50 -4.18 12.76
N VAL A 575 3.96 -4.30 13.99
CA VAL A 575 5.22 -3.71 14.48
C VAL A 575 6.14 -4.83 14.91
N SER A 576 7.35 -4.90 14.35
CA SER A 576 8.35 -5.87 14.80
C SER A 576 8.88 -5.48 16.18
N VAL A 577 8.79 -6.39 17.16
CA VAL A 577 9.26 -6.16 18.55
C VAL A 577 10.51 -6.97 18.88
N GLY A 578 10.96 -7.82 17.96
CA GLY A 578 12.19 -8.60 18.02
C GLY A 578 12.58 -9.15 16.65
N SER A 579 13.49 -10.13 16.62
CA SER A 579 13.90 -10.82 15.39
C SER A 579 12.86 -11.80 14.86
N ASP A 580 11.96 -12.27 15.71
CA ASP A 580 11.05 -13.39 15.43
C ASP A 580 9.61 -13.14 15.91
N GLU A 581 9.32 -11.96 16.45
CA GLU A 581 8.02 -11.62 17.03
C GLU A 581 7.56 -10.24 16.57
N ALA A 582 6.24 -10.12 16.38
CA ALA A 582 5.59 -8.86 16.07
C ALA A 582 4.33 -8.69 16.94
N VAL A 583 3.99 -7.43 17.19
CA VAL A 583 2.70 -7.03 17.75
C VAL A 583 1.84 -6.48 16.63
N VAL A 584 0.64 -7.01 16.48
CA VAL A 584 -0.39 -6.51 15.57
C VAL A 584 -1.34 -5.64 16.37
N LEU A 585 -1.33 -4.34 16.12
CA LEU A 585 -2.30 -3.39 16.64
C LEU A 585 -3.56 -3.42 15.77
N LEU A 586 -4.70 -3.61 16.42
CA LEU A 586 -6.03 -3.62 15.84
C LEU A 586 -6.81 -2.43 16.40
N SER A 587 -7.63 -1.82 15.56
CA SER A 587 -8.51 -0.73 15.96
C SER A 587 -9.85 -0.82 15.27
N ARG A 588 -10.91 -0.36 15.93
CA ARG A 588 -12.26 -0.28 15.36
C ARG A 588 -13.06 0.83 16.00
N ILE A 589 -14.02 1.38 15.25
CA ILE A 589 -14.97 2.35 15.80
C ILE A 589 -16.17 1.60 16.38
N VAL A 590 -16.53 1.95 17.62
CA VAL A 590 -17.65 1.37 18.36
C VAL A 590 -18.63 2.47 18.79
N ALA A 591 -19.87 2.07 19.04
CA ALA A 591 -20.87 2.98 19.59
C ALA A 591 -20.48 3.34 21.03
N ALA A 592 -20.69 4.60 21.39
CA ALA A 592 -20.53 5.10 22.75
C ALA A 592 -21.76 5.90 23.15
N LYS A 593 -21.85 6.26 24.44
CA LYS A 593 -22.91 7.15 24.92
C LYS A 593 -22.81 8.53 24.27
N GLU A 594 -23.93 9.27 24.22
CA GLU A 594 -23.95 10.61 23.60
C GLU A 594 -23.00 11.59 24.29
N GLU A 595 -22.87 11.53 25.63
CA GLU A 595 -21.90 12.34 26.36
C GLU A 595 -20.43 12.07 25.96
N ASN A 596 -20.17 10.89 25.39
CA ASN A 596 -18.86 10.47 24.87
C ASN A 596 -18.70 10.79 23.36
N GLY A 597 -19.65 11.55 22.79
CA GLY A 597 -19.71 11.91 21.37
C GLY A 597 -20.36 10.84 20.49
N GLY A 598 -21.05 9.87 21.08
CA GLY A 598 -21.79 8.82 20.37
C GLY A 598 -20.92 7.69 19.79
N TYR A 599 -19.61 7.89 19.70
CA TYR A 599 -18.64 6.92 19.17
C TYR A 599 -17.35 6.91 19.98
N GLY A 600 -16.59 5.82 19.87
CA GLY A 600 -15.24 5.69 20.42
C GLY A 600 -14.34 4.81 19.54
N LEU A 601 -13.04 4.93 19.74
CA LEU A 601 -12.02 4.08 19.13
C LEU A 601 -11.61 3.01 20.14
N GLU A 602 -11.86 1.75 19.82
CA GLU A 602 -11.41 0.63 20.64
C GLU A 602 -10.10 0.07 20.09
N LEU A 603 -9.17 -0.25 20.99
CA LEU A 603 -7.86 -0.80 20.65
C LEU A 603 -7.72 -2.22 21.17
N ALA A 604 -7.00 -3.04 20.42
CA ALA A 604 -6.58 -4.35 20.85
C ALA A 604 -5.25 -4.73 20.19
N THR A 605 -4.57 -5.71 20.76
CA THR A 605 -3.29 -6.20 20.24
C THR A 605 -3.26 -7.72 20.18
N LEU A 606 -2.54 -8.23 19.19
CA LEU A 606 -2.24 -9.65 19.01
C LEU A 606 -0.73 -9.81 18.86
N LYS A 607 -0.10 -10.63 19.71
CA LYS A 607 1.31 -11.02 19.54
C LYS A 607 1.38 -12.25 18.63
N ILE A 608 2.24 -12.21 17.62
CA ILE A 608 2.44 -13.29 16.64
C ILE A 608 3.94 -13.55 16.41
N GLY A 609 4.33 -14.82 16.31
CA GLY A 609 5.72 -15.23 16.11
C GLY A 609 5.98 -15.93 14.76
N THR A 610 7.24 -15.92 14.33
CA THR A 610 7.72 -16.69 13.15
C THR A 610 7.61 -18.21 13.34
N ASN A 611 7.40 -18.66 14.58
CA ASN A 611 7.14 -20.06 14.94
C ASN A 611 5.70 -20.52 14.67
N GLY A 612 4.81 -19.63 14.22
CA GLY A 612 3.40 -19.93 13.97
C GLY A 612 2.47 -19.68 15.15
N ARG A 613 3.00 -19.41 16.35
CA ARG A 613 2.20 -19.22 17.55
C ARG A 613 1.76 -17.77 17.67
N CYS A 614 0.55 -17.61 18.19
CA CYS A 614 0.03 -16.32 18.64
C CYS A 614 -0.79 -16.52 19.91
N ASN A 615 -1.14 -15.42 20.57
CA ASN A 615 -2.03 -15.49 21.71
C ASN A 615 -3.46 -15.79 21.25
N GLU A 616 -4.14 -16.73 21.92
CA GLU A 616 -5.49 -17.16 21.54
C GLU A 616 -6.54 -16.03 21.65
N SER A 617 -6.33 -15.12 22.59
CA SER A 617 -7.14 -13.94 22.83
C SER A 617 -6.36 -12.66 22.54
N LEU A 618 -7.09 -11.63 22.13
CA LEU A 618 -6.57 -10.27 22.08
C LEU A 618 -6.21 -9.80 23.49
N PHE A 619 -5.16 -9.00 23.61
CA PHE A 619 -5.07 -8.11 24.76
C PHE A 619 -5.97 -6.92 24.46
N SER A 620 -7.01 -6.77 25.27
CA SER A 620 -7.93 -5.64 25.14
C SER A 620 -7.27 -4.37 25.66
N GLY A 621 -7.31 -3.33 24.84
CA GLY A 621 -6.89 -2.00 25.21
C GLY A 621 -8.08 -1.13 25.66
N PRO A 622 -7.84 0.18 25.85
CA PRO A 622 -8.90 1.12 26.15
C PRO A 622 -9.86 1.33 24.97
N MET A 623 -11.09 1.70 25.31
CA MET A 623 -11.99 2.41 24.40
C MET A 623 -11.85 3.90 24.68
N ILE A 624 -11.42 4.66 23.68
CA ILE A 624 -11.22 6.11 23.80
C ILE A 624 -12.41 6.84 23.16
N PRO A 625 -13.17 7.64 23.94
CA PRO A 625 -14.29 8.43 23.42
C PRO A 625 -13.89 9.39 22.29
N SER A 626 -14.78 9.56 21.31
CA SER A 626 -14.57 10.50 20.21
C SER A 626 -14.44 11.96 20.67
N VAL A 627 -15.10 12.34 21.77
CA VAL A 627 -14.94 13.68 22.39
C VAL A 627 -13.55 13.89 22.99
N THR A 628 -12.87 12.82 23.41
CA THR A 628 -11.51 12.88 23.94
C THR A 628 -10.51 12.99 22.78
N LEU A 629 -10.72 12.20 21.72
CA LEU A 629 -9.87 12.22 20.52
C LEU A 629 -10.03 13.49 19.69
N ILE A 630 -11.26 14.01 19.65
CA ILE A 630 -11.69 15.14 18.82
C ILE A 630 -12.57 16.05 19.68
N PRO A 631 -11.95 16.84 20.59
CA PRO A 631 -12.70 17.74 21.46
C PRO A 631 -13.54 18.73 20.66
N ASN A 632 -12.92 19.36 19.65
CA ASN A 632 -13.54 20.33 18.76
C ASN A 632 -13.54 19.78 17.32
N ALA A 633 -14.68 19.29 16.85
CA ALA A 633 -14.83 18.79 15.48
C ALA A 633 -14.78 19.93 14.45
N THR A 634 -15.27 21.11 14.83
CA THR A 634 -15.28 22.35 14.05
C THR A 634 -14.73 23.51 14.87
N LYS A 635 -14.60 24.69 14.25
CA LYS A 635 -14.15 25.91 14.96
C LYS A 635 -15.17 26.40 16.01
N ASP A 636 -16.46 26.17 15.79
CA ASP A 636 -17.57 26.70 16.59
C ASP A 636 -18.54 25.59 17.01
N ASP A 637 -18.04 24.60 17.76
CA ASP A 637 -18.86 23.44 18.17
C ASP A 637 -20.04 23.83 19.06
N HIS A 638 -19.96 24.94 19.81
CA HIS A 638 -21.05 25.41 20.67
C HIS A 638 -22.33 25.80 19.92
N ASN A 639 -22.22 26.19 18.64
CA ASN A 639 -23.33 26.69 17.84
C ASN A 639 -23.90 25.64 16.87
N ARG A 640 -23.37 24.42 16.87
CA ARG A 640 -23.77 23.35 15.94
C ARG A 640 -24.75 22.38 16.60
N PRO A 641 -25.77 21.90 15.86
CA PRO A 641 -26.63 20.83 16.36
C PRO A 641 -25.81 19.58 16.73
N GLN A 642 -26.09 18.97 17.88
CA GLN A 642 -25.38 17.78 18.37
C GLN A 642 -25.32 16.62 17.35
N PRO A 643 -26.39 16.30 16.59
CA PRO A 643 -26.32 15.25 15.58
C PRO A 643 -25.26 15.51 14.50
N LEU A 644 -25.10 16.77 14.07
CA LEU A 644 -24.12 17.17 13.07
C LEU A 644 -22.69 17.03 13.61
N LEU A 645 -22.47 17.39 14.88
CA LEU A 645 -21.17 17.23 15.54
C LEU A 645 -20.80 15.75 15.70
N LYS A 646 -21.76 14.92 16.09
CA LYS A 646 -21.60 13.46 16.19
C LYS A 646 -21.19 12.86 14.84
N GLN A 647 -21.90 13.20 13.77
CA GLN A 647 -21.55 12.77 12.41
C GLN A 647 -20.15 13.27 12.00
N LYS A 648 -19.82 14.52 12.31
CA LYS A 648 -18.51 15.08 11.95
C LYS A 648 -17.36 14.40 12.68
N ARG A 649 -17.51 14.07 13.96
CA ARG A 649 -16.52 13.30 14.71
C ARG A 649 -16.32 11.91 14.12
N LEU A 650 -17.40 11.24 13.71
CA LEU A 650 -17.32 9.94 13.06
C LEU A 650 -16.55 9.99 11.73
N GLU A 651 -16.84 10.98 10.87
CA GLU A 651 -16.09 11.20 9.62
C GLU A 651 -14.59 11.39 9.91
N LEU A 652 -14.25 12.24 10.88
CA LEU A 652 -12.87 12.53 11.24
C LEU A 652 -12.16 11.29 11.81
N LEU A 653 -12.82 10.46 12.62
CA LEU A 653 -12.25 9.18 13.09
C LEU A 653 -11.94 8.23 11.92
N ARG A 654 -12.79 8.21 10.88
CA ARG A 654 -12.57 7.39 9.67
C ARG A 654 -11.42 7.89 8.81
N GLN A 655 -11.25 9.21 8.71
CA GLN A 655 -10.19 9.87 7.93
C GLN A 655 -8.84 9.97 8.66
N THR A 656 -8.78 9.60 9.94
CA THR A 656 -7.55 9.74 10.73
C THR A 656 -6.97 8.36 11.03
N PRO A 657 -5.68 8.10 10.73
CA PRO A 657 -5.05 6.83 11.07
C PRO A 657 -4.83 6.71 12.58
N THR A 658 -4.58 5.48 13.01
CA THR A 658 -3.85 5.23 14.26
C THR A 658 -2.39 5.00 13.88
N LEU A 659 -1.45 5.54 14.65
CA LEU A 659 -0.02 5.36 14.42
C LEU A 659 0.58 4.66 15.64
N VAL A 660 1.72 4.00 15.46
CA VAL A 660 2.42 3.30 16.55
C VAL A 660 3.92 3.31 16.29
N ASP A 661 4.72 3.69 17.29
CA ASP A 661 6.18 3.67 17.22
C ASP A 661 6.77 3.71 18.64
N ASP A 662 8.07 3.47 18.76
CA ASP A 662 8.84 3.73 19.99
C ASP A 662 9.39 5.17 19.93
N LEU A 663 8.66 6.10 20.55
CA LEU A 663 8.95 7.53 20.52
C LEU A 663 10.04 7.94 21.50
N GLU A 664 10.19 7.20 22.59
CA GLU A 664 11.05 7.52 23.72
C GLU A 664 12.36 6.70 23.73
N GLY A 665 12.46 5.68 22.88
CA GLY A 665 13.58 4.75 22.80
C GLY A 665 13.63 3.77 23.99
N ASP A 666 12.52 3.62 24.71
CA ASP A 666 12.42 2.83 25.94
C ASP A 666 11.95 1.39 25.69
N ASN A 667 11.73 1.02 24.41
CA ASN A 667 11.17 -0.25 23.97
C ASN A 667 9.68 -0.45 24.28
N THR A 668 8.97 0.60 24.66
CA THR A 668 7.51 0.64 24.69
C THR A 668 7.01 1.17 23.35
N LEU A 669 5.83 0.73 22.91
CA LEU A 669 5.18 1.22 21.71
C LEU A 669 4.09 2.22 22.10
N GLU A 670 4.26 3.48 21.74
CA GLU A 670 3.23 4.52 21.90
C GLU A 670 2.22 4.43 20.77
N VAL A 671 0.94 4.30 21.12
CA VAL A 671 -0.17 4.38 20.18
C VAL A 671 -0.66 5.82 20.13
N ILE A 672 -0.66 6.38 18.93
CA ILE A 672 -0.88 7.81 18.70
C ILE A 672 -2.12 7.99 17.84
N PHE A 673 -3.01 8.87 18.29
CA PHE A 673 -4.00 9.49 17.43
C PHE A 673 -3.43 10.84 16.99
N PRO A 674 -3.14 11.05 15.69
CA PRO A 674 -2.39 12.23 15.26
C PRO A 674 -3.20 13.53 15.31
N GLY A 675 -4.45 13.48 15.76
CA GLY A 675 -5.31 14.64 15.93
C GLY A 675 -6.15 14.95 14.71
N ALA A 676 -7.39 15.33 14.98
CA ALA A 676 -8.40 15.71 13.99
C ALA A 676 -9.25 16.88 14.52
N GLY A 677 -10.10 17.46 13.68
CA GLY A 677 -10.92 18.61 14.06
C GLY A 677 -10.19 19.95 13.94
N SER A 678 -10.61 20.94 14.73
CA SER A 678 -10.09 22.31 14.64
C SER A 678 -10.03 23.02 16.01
N PRO A 679 -8.83 23.37 16.52
CA PRO A 679 -7.52 22.99 15.99
C PRO A 679 -7.25 21.48 16.17
N PRO A 680 -6.46 20.85 15.26
CA PRO A 680 -6.10 19.46 15.42
C PRO A 680 -5.05 19.29 16.53
N THR A 681 -5.35 18.42 17.50
CA THR A 681 -4.46 18.12 18.62
C THR A 681 -4.10 16.65 18.61
N ALA A 682 -2.81 16.33 18.50
CA ALA A 682 -2.35 14.95 18.59
C ALA A 682 -2.45 14.46 20.04
N SER A 683 -2.65 13.16 20.21
CA SER A 683 -2.71 12.53 21.54
C SER A 683 -2.06 11.15 21.53
N MET A 684 -1.34 10.85 22.60
CA MET A 684 -0.95 9.49 22.94
C MET A 684 -2.15 8.84 23.63
N ILE A 685 -2.67 7.76 23.05
CA ILE A 685 -3.94 7.16 23.46
C ILE A 685 -3.75 5.82 24.19
N ALA A 686 -2.58 5.20 24.03
CA ALA A 686 -2.17 4.01 24.75
C ALA A 686 -0.66 3.80 24.66
N ARG A 687 -0.14 2.95 25.55
CA ARG A 687 1.22 2.39 25.48
C ARG A 687 1.13 0.87 25.53
N VAL A 688 1.96 0.20 24.72
CA VAL A 688 1.96 -1.25 24.55
C VAL A 688 3.36 -1.79 24.77
N SER A 689 3.51 -2.78 25.64
CA SER A 689 4.80 -3.45 25.86
C SER A 689 5.18 -4.33 24.66
N LYS A 690 6.43 -4.81 24.62
CA LYS A 690 6.86 -5.80 23.61
C LYS A 690 6.07 -7.12 23.65
N ASP A 691 5.42 -7.42 24.76
CA ASP A 691 4.54 -8.59 24.87
C ASP A 691 3.13 -8.34 24.31
N GLY A 692 2.90 -7.14 23.78
CA GLY A 692 1.60 -6.71 23.28
C GLY A 692 0.64 -6.30 24.39
N VAL A 693 1.07 -6.20 25.65
CA VAL A 693 0.19 -5.87 26.77
C VAL A 693 0.07 -4.35 26.90
N PHE A 694 -1.15 -3.85 27.08
CA PHE A 694 -1.38 -2.44 27.38
C PHE A 694 -0.85 -2.07 28.75
N VAL A 695 -0.01 -1.03 28.83
CA VAL A 695 0.63 -0.61 30.07
C VAL A 695 -0.36 0.22 30.91
N PRO A 696 -0.58 -0.11 32.21
CA PRO A 696 -1.60 0.55 33.03
C PRO A 696 -1.37 2.03 33.30
N GLU A 697 -0.12 2.50 33.28
CA GLU A 697 0.25 3.79 33.90
C GLU A 697 -0.33 5.04 33.22
N GLN A 698 -0.83 4.97 31.98
CA GLN A 698 -1.40 6.15 31.30
C GLN A 698 -2.49 5.80 30.28
N VAL A 699 -3.39 4.88 30.63
CA VAL A 699 -4.71 4.80 29.96
C VAL A 699 -5.50 6.05 30.35
N VAL A 700 -5.26 7.18 29.69
CA VAL A 700 -5.92 8.49 29.86
C VAL A 700 -6.53 8.67 31.26
N ALA A 701 -5.68 8.63 32.29
CA ALA A 701 -6.04 9.07 33.62
C ALA A 701 -5.96 10.59 33.63
N GLU A 702 -6.91 11.26 32.97
CA GLU A 702 -7.22 12.69 33.16
C GLU A 702 -8.52 13.09 32.43
N SER A 703 -9.62 12.39 32.72
CA SER A 703 -10.96 13.01 32.64
C SER A 703 -12.02 12.37 33.56
N MET A 704 -11.66 11.45 34.45
CA MET A 704 -12.60 10.85 35.41
C MET A 704 -12.46 11.39 36.85
N ILE A 705 -11.57 12.36 37.08
CA ILE A 705 -11.45 13.06 38.37
C ILE A 705 -11.37 14.57 38.12
N GLN A 706 -12.44 15.14 37.54
CA GLN A 706 -12.90 16.52 37.73
C GLN A 706 -14.04 16.80 36.74
N LYS A 707 -15.22 16.26 37.05
CA LYS A 707 -16.51 16.94 36.93
C LYS A 707 -17.56 16.14 37.67
#